data_AF-A0A810NJR2-F1
#
_entry.id   AF-A0A810NJR2-F1
#
_cell.length_a   1.000
_cell.length_b   1.000
_cell.length_c   1.000
_cell.angle_alpha   90.00
_cell.angle_beta   90.00
_cell.angle_gamma   90.00
#
_symmetry.space_group_name_H-M   'P 1'
#
loop_
_entity.id
_entity.type
_entity.pdbx_description
1 polymer ?
#
loop_
_entity_poly.entity_id
_entity_poly.type
_entity_poly.pdbx_seq_one_letter_code
_entity_poly.pdbx_strand_id
1 'polypeptide(L)'
;MNRQAHPHRTAPPARRGIARLLAAALLAATALTAGFVATAATPAAAAGFEIGRTPFYGKVPTLNQHSRTAFWYGAVDQAKVNQLKAYDLVVLEPTLRVLNVTNDHFYFESVTSAQVQEIKRGVDGALGTADDVIVLGYLSVGEMLPTIIPGHSGHMTIQKGIELGLLPAGYGGPSGPLHGPNPWNYNAAGSYLNVEGGATPDGTYEDGYANYAGTSIGANYSSWGNRLTWRNNGVMPWYLDQQGTWVNDSRYLYGGYWKDGDGTVDVNPTYGGGYINGGDPAWQKFVTYQVDKIVHDGDYDGVFLDTVDTPDPVGGAGPGISWGPRGNFGFTAGGMVDLVEKIKAVDPSKVVASNRGYWYFNPDEGTSQFATRYRHAINIFVTESWYYNTYIPGFYDTSPGFEANWNTNTASPTYRSRDNFGGFWKDYVNAQANQADGFNVAIIDFRVPASGTQKWMNEVVGNSDYLAYDVSGANHFNSAVYDDAKNWLDAQGLAAPAQTGAHPTDLYGGFVADGSTGEWNAETPIFSDAAGNNGKGITKVYVKFVGDRFFMMVEAKQTISLAQEMIYFDYDKDGPTGWQPSWPTSPDSRIYLENLNQAYLLPHAGAGQGDVFKFSSPSAPTNRGWPVRVVQSGTRAEFEFDRNYVFPAAMAGTEVWTWLRVANFGGSSVRFTVPGGGTPPSPSPTPSSSPPPAQPPVISNVQYSNVTTTGATVTWTTDVASSSVVEYGTTTSYGFTATGANNVTSHSVTLSGLSPGTAYQFRVRSVSTGGTTSSPNGTFTTATSGGSYPAITVDGSAGDWGSVTPVLTGSTTVQSLSVTNNATNLYLLARGTGLNVLGQFYLNTDNNTGTGYNATGWTNPSGADYLLENGNLYRHAGGGWAWTSLGAVTFSRNDTVAEAAIPLSTLGLSPGSQLRAGYLKNNSATDRLPAASGTFPVVTLLNGSGGGGGAPVISNVQYANVTTTGATVTWTTDVASSSVVEYGTTTSYGSTATGANNVTSHSVTLSGLSPGTAYQFRVRSVATGGTTNSPNGTFTTATSGGGTPSITVDGNAGDWAAVTPVLSGGTGVQSVSVTSNGTTLYLCVKGTGLNVLGQFFLNTDNSTATGYNAAGWTNPSGGDYMLENANLYDHGGSGWSWTPLGAMTFARNDTVVEAAIPLSTLGLAPGAQLRLGYIKNNTTDRLPTPSGTFPLITL
;
A
#
# COMPACT_ATOMS: atom_id res chain seq x y z
N MET A 1 -62.46 -29.12 -21.29
CA MET A 1 -63.44 -29.45 -22.36
C MET A 1 -62.98 -28.78 -23.66
N ASN A 2 -63.32 -29.34 -24.83
CA ASN A 2 -63.33 -28.83 -26.23
C ASN A 2 -62.33 -27.72 -26.68
N ARG A 3 -61.58 -27.80 -27.81
CA ARG A 3 -61.96 -28.03 -29.24
C ARG A 3 -62.92 -26.94 -29.79
N GLN A 4 -62.88 -26.45 -31.04
CA GLN A 4 -62.12 -26.75 -32.29
C GLN A 4 -62.10 -25.42 -33.15
N ALA A 5 -61.60 -25.23 -34.39
CA ALA A 5 -61.22 -26.11 -35.51
C ALA A 5 -60.15 -25.49 -36.48
N HIS A 6 -60.29 -25.77 -37.78
CA HIS A 6 -59.52 -25.36 -38.98
C HIS A 6 -60.45 -24.53 -39.95
N PRO A 7 -60.26 -24.31 -41.30
CA PRO A 7 -59.28 -24.89 -42.27
C PRO A 7 -58.82 -24.11 -43.55
N HIS A 8 -57.77 -24.66 -44.22
CA HIS A 8 -57.56 -24.82 -45.71
C HIS A 8 -57.39 -23.59 -46.67
N ARG A 9 -56.75 -23.64 -47.88
CA ARG A 9 -55.87 -24.61 -48.61
C ARG A 9 -55.17 -23.96 -49.85
N THR A 10 -54.15 -24.65 -50.43
CA THR A 10 -53.62 -24.59 -51.85
C THR A 10 -52.95 -23.28 -52.36
N ALA A 11 -51.98 -23.23 -53.31
CA ALA A 11 -51.25 -24.21 -54.17
C ALA A 11 -49.86 -23.64 -54.68
N PRO A 12 -48.96 -24.42 -55.34
CA PRO A 12 -47.51 -24.12 -55.57
C PRO A 12 -47.18 -23.69 -57.06
N PRO A 13 -45.91 -23.60 -57.62
CA PRO A 13 -44.62 -24.14 -57.13
C PRO A 13 -43.25 -23.45 -57.43
N ALA A 14 -42.20 -24.03 -56.81
CA ALA A 14 -40.82 -24.26 -57.30
C ALA A 14 -39.74 -23.15 -57.39
N ARG A 15 -38.75 -23.23 -56.45
CA ARG A 15 -37.33 -23.57 -56.75
C ARG A 15 -36.64 -24.13 -55.49
N ARG A 16 -35.48 -24.81 -55.65
CA ARG A 16 -34.76 -25.51 -54.56
C ARG A 16 -33.59 -24.67 -54.04
N GLY A 17 -33.36 -24.66 -52.71
CA GLY A 17 -32.05 -24.23 -52.17
C GLY A 17 -32.01 -23.55 -50.79
N ILE A 18 -32.55 -24.16 -49.72
CA ILE A 18 -32.14 -24.01 -48.30
C ILE A 18 -32.89 -25.13 -47.54
N ALA A 19 -32.20 -26.21 -47.15
CA ALA A 19 -32.85 -27.39 -46.55
C ALA A 19 -31.93 -28.35 -45.76
N ARG A 20 -30.88 -27.84 -45.09
CA ARG A 20 -30.06 -28.63 -44.13
C ARG A 20 -29.65 -27.91 -42.84
N LEU A 21 -30.24 -26.75 -42.55
CA LEU A 21 -29.84 -25.87 -41.44
C LEU A 21 -30.99 -25.45 -40.48
N LEU A 22 -32.21 -25.96 -40.66
CA LEU A 22 -33.39 -25.59 -39.84
C LEU A 22 -34.07 -26.79 -39.15
N ALA A 23 -33.35 -27.92 -39.01
CA ALA A 23 -33.76 -29.04 -38.15
C ALA A 23 -33.11 -29.00 -36.75
N ALA A 24 -32.14 -28.10 -36.52
CA ALA A 24 -31.47 -27.92 -35.23
C ALA A 24 -32.15 -26.88 -34.32
N ALA A 25 -33.16 -26.15 -34.82
CA ALA A 25 -33.68 -24.93 -34.21
C ALA A 25 -34.85 -25.12 -33.22
N LEU A 26 -35.32 -26.35 -32.97
CA LEU A 26 -36.47 -26.62 -32.08
C LEU A 26 -36.22 -27.61 -30.93
N LEU A 27 -34.97 -28.07 -30.75
CA LEU A 27 -34.52 -28.69 -29.48
C LEU A 27 -33.80 -27.70 -28.55
N ALA A 28 -33.50 -26.48 -29.04
CA ALA A 28 -32.83 -25.43 -28.27
C ALA A 28 -33.80 -24.53 -27.46
N ALA A 29 -35.12 -24.73 -27.61
CA ALA A 29 -36.16 -23.85 -27.04
C ALA A 29 -36.68 -24.29 -25.65
N THR A 30 -36.21 -25.41 -25.11
CA THR A 30 -36.63 -25.96 -23.80
C THR A 30 -35.46 -26.16 -22.82
N ALA A 31 -34.34 -25.46 -23.05
CA ALA A 31 -33.12 -25.57 -22.24
C ALA A 31 -32.55 -24.19 -21.83
N LEU A 32 -33.40 -23.15 -21.75
CA LEU A 32 -32.98 -21.74 -21.60
C LEU A 32 -33.79 -20.93 -20.59
N THR A 33 -34.41 -21.60 -19.61
CA THR A 33 -35.10 -20.97 -18.45
C THR A 33 -34.66 -21.54 -17.11
N ALA A 34 -33.43 -22.05 -17.03
CA ALA A 34 -32.75 -22.47 -15.81
C ALA A 34 -31.24 -22.31 -15.99
N GLY A 35 -30.51 -21.84 -14.97
CA GLY A 35 -29.04 -21.91 -14.96
C GLY A 35 -28.27 -20.67 -15.45
N PHE A 36 -28.81 -19.47 -15.35
CA PHE A 36 -27.98 -18.26 -15.17
C PHE A 36 -28.14 -17.72 -13.75
N VAL A 37 -27.78 -18.56 -12.77
CA VAL A 37 -27.11 -18.04 -11.59
C VAL A 37 -25.82 -17.43 -12.11
N ALA A 38 -25.60 -16.13 -11.86
CA ALA A 38 -24.28 -15.56 -12.06
C ALA A 38 -23.35 -16.28 -11.08
N THR A 39 -22.51 -17.18 -11.59
CA THR A 39 -21.31 -17.57 -10.85
C THR A 39 -20.51 -16.29 -10.71
N ALA A 40 -20.60 -15.66 -9.54
CA ALA A 40 -19.67 -14.60 -9.17
C ALA A 40 -18.27 -15.10 -9.51
N ALA A 41 -17.47 -14.27 -10.18
CA ALA A 41 -16.06 -14.58 -10.31
C ALA A 41 -15.55 -14.82 -8.89
N THR A 42 -15.08 -16.04 -8.60
CA THR A 42 -14.44 -16.34 -7.31
C THR A 42 -13.39 -15.25 -7.11
N PRO A 43 -13.49 -14.41 -6.07
CA PRO A 43 -12.59 -13.29 -5.93
C PRO A 43 -11.15 -13.81 -6.01
N ALA A 44 -10.32 -13.14 -6.80
CA ALA A 44 -8.88 -13.27 -6.59
C ALA A 44 -8.67 -12.94 -5.11
N ALA A 45 -8.18 -13.92 -4.33
CA ALA A 45 -8.31 -13.91 -2.87
C ALA A 45 -7.87 -12.54 -2.33
N ALA A 46 -8.82 -11.81 -1.75
CA ALA A 46 -8.58 -10.44 -1.35
C ALA A 46 -7.42 -10.42 -0.35
N ALA A 47 -6.53 -9.43 -0.48
CA ALA A 47 -5.60 -9.14 0.60
C ALA A 47 -6.43 -8.90 1.87
N GLY A 48 -6.01 -9.50 2.98
CA GLY A 48 -6.74 -9.42 4.25
C GLY A 48 -6.98 -7.96 4.63
N PHE A 49 -8.19 -7.66 5.10
CA PHE A 49 -8.47 -6.38 5.72
C PHE A 49 -7.93 -6.41 7.15
N GLU A 50 -6.81 -5.72 7.39
CA GLU A 50 -6.16 -5.59 8.70
C GLU A 50 -6.35 -4.16 9.23
N ILE A 51 -7.07 -4.01 10.36
CA ILE A 51 -7.29 -2.76 11.07
C ILE A 51 -5.95 -2.23 11.58
N GLY A 52 -5.67 -0.93 11.37
CA GLY A 52 -4.38 -0.34 11.71
C GLY A 52 -3.22 -0.74 10.78
N ARG A 53 -3.51 -1.35 9.62
CA ARG A 53 -2.52 -1.69 8.56
C ARG A 53 -3.01 -1.49 7.14
N THR A 54 -4.28 -1.74 6.86
CA THR A 54 -4.90 -1.61 5.54
C THR A 54 -5.59 -0.25 5.42
N PRO A 55 -5.10 0.68 4.57
CA PRO A 55 -5.80 1.93 4.28
C PRO A 55 -7.19 1.65 3.69
N PHE A 56 -8.25 2.22 4.29
CA PHE A 56 -9.63 1.97 3.84
C PHE A 56 -10.56 3.17 4.02
N TYR A 57 -11.51 3.29 3.10
CA TYR A 57 -12.55 4.32 3.05
C TYR A 57 -13.91 3.62 2.93
N GLY A 58 -14.96 4.22 3.50
CA GLY A 58 -16.27 3.58 3.65
C GLY A 58 -16.32 2.54 4.78
N LYS A 59 -17.25 1.58 4.68
CA LYS A 59 -17.62 0.66 5.77
C LYS A 59 -16.43 -0.09 6.34
N VAL A 60 -16.40 -0.25 7.67
CA VAL A 60 -15.59 -1.23 8.38
C VAL A 60 -16.11 -2.63 7.97
N PRO A 61 -15.36 -3.45 7.22
CA PRO A 61 -15.89 -4.68 6.61
C PRO A 61 -16.33 -5.75 7.62
N THR A 62 -15.87 -5.68 8.85
CA THR A 62 -16.17 -6.63 9.93
C THR A 62 -17.33 -6.22 10.83
N LEU A 63 -17.91 -5.02 10.65
CA LEU A 63 -19.07 -4.56 11.42
C LEU A 63 -20.38 -4.73 10.63
N ASN A 64 -21.42 -5.25 11.28
CA ASN A 64 -22.77 -5.38 10.71
C ASN A 64 -23.87 -5.11 11.78
N GLN A 65 -25.13 -5.35 11.44
CA GLN A 65 -26.28 -5.12 12.32
C GLN A 65 -26.36 -6.03 13.57
N HIS A 66 -25.52 -7.07 13.65
CA HIS A 66 -25.36 -7.92 14.84
C HIS A 66 -24.13 -7.52 15.68
N SER A 67 -23.36 -6.51 15.27
CA SER A 67 -22.21 -6.02 16.04
C SER A 67 -22.66 -5.30 17.31
N ARG A 68 -22.36 -5.93 18.45
CA ARG A 68 -22.63 -5.49 19.81
C ARG A 68 -21.81 -4.21 20.06
N THR A 69 -22.48 -3.09 20.29
CA THR A 69 -21.83 -1.78 20.47
C THR A 69 -21.91 -1.32 21.92
N ALA A 70 -20.86 -0.65 22.43
CA ALA A 70 -20.87 0.00 23.75
C ALA A 70 -20.20 1.38 23.74
N PHE A 71 -20.66 2.27 24.62
CA PHE A 71 -20.06 3.58 24.89
C PHE A 71 -19.81 3.72 26.39
N TRP A 72 -18.58 4.06 26.79
CA TRP A 72 -18.21 4.28 28.19
C TRP A 72 -17.33 5.53 28.36
N TYR A 73 -17.84 6.52 29.09
CA TYR A 73 -17.13 7.76 29.41
C TYR A 73 -16.59 7.75 30.85
N GLY A 74 -15.44 8.38 31.09
CA GLY A 74 -14.68 8.26 32.34
C GLY A 74 -13.80 7.01 32.45
N ALA A 75 -13.25 6.78 33.64
CA ALA A 75 -12.21 5.77 33.87
C ALA A 75 -12.72 4.32 33.84
N VAL A 76 -11.83 3.36 33.54
CA VAL A 76 -12.12 1.92 33.56
C VAL A 76 -11.32 1.19 34.63
N ASP A 77 -11.99 0.33 35.40
CA ASP A 77 -11.37 -0.68 36.27
C ASP A 77 -11.35 -2.05 35.59
N GLN A 78 -10.78 -3.07 36.25
CA GLN A 78 -10.68 -4.41 35.67
C GLN A 78 -12.05 -5.08 35.42
N ALA A 79 -13.06 -4.75 36.21
CA ALA A 79 -14.41 -5.29 36.00
C ALA A 79 -15.07 -4.64 34.78
N LYS A 80 -14.85 -3.34 34.56
CA LYS A 80 -15.28 -2.61 33.37
C LYS A 80 -14.55 -3.10 32.11
N VAL A 81 -13.23 -3.26 32.15
CA VAL A 81 -12.45 -3.88 31.07
C VAL A 81 -13.00 -5.26 30.71
N ASN A 82 -13.25 -6.11 31.70
CA ASN A 82 -13.82 -7.45 31.48
C ASN A 82 -15.26 -7.46 30.95
N GLN A 83 -16.06 -6.41 31.18
CA GLN A 83 -17.38 -6.26 30.54
C GLN A 83 -17.25 -5.83 29.07
N LEU A 84 -16.36 -4.88 28.79
CA LEU A 84 -16.19 -4.27 27.46
C LEU A 84 -15.62 -5.26 26.42
N LYS A 85 -14.85 -6.25 26.86
CA LYS A 85 -14.40 -7.41 26.06
C LYS A 85 -15.52 -8.25 25.41
N ALA A 86 -16.78 -8.10 25.84
CA ALA A 86 -17.91 -8.87 25.32
C ALA A 86 -18.68 -8.18 24.18
N TYR A 87 -18.10 -7.14 23.57
CA TYR A 87 -18.66 -6.29 22.52
C TYR A 87 -17.79 -6.33 21.26
N ASP A 88 -18.31 -5.92 20.10
CA ASP A 88 -17.55 -5.87 18.83
C ASP A 88 -17.01 -4.45 18.53
N LEU A 89 -17.70 -3.42 19.04
CA LEU A 89 -17.35 -2.01 18.89
C LEU A 89 -17.49 -1.29 20.23
N VAL A 90 -16.41 -0.66 20.69
CA VAL A 90 -16.37 0.06 21.97
C VAL A 90 -15.85 1.47 21.77
N VAL A 91 -16.61 2.48 22.19
CA VAL A 91 -16.16 3.88 22.27
C VAL A 91 -15.82 4.20 23.73
N LEU A 92 -14.60 4.65 23.96
CA LEU A 92 -14.10 5.09 25.28
C LEU A 92 -13.80 6.58 25.29
N GLU A 93 -13.79 7.21 26.46
CA GLU A 93 -13.29 8.56 26.65
C GLU A 93 -11.81 8.57 27.10
N PRO A 94 -10.82 8.71 26.20
CA PRO A 94 -9.44 8.99 26.58
C PRO A 94 -9.33 10.43 27.08
N THR A 95 -9.32 10.63 28.41
CA THR A 95 -9.01 11.93 29.00
C THR A 95 -7.51 12.21 28.85
N LEU A 96 -7.12 12.70 27.67
CA LEU A 96 -5.75 13.05 27.30
C LEU A 96 -5.30 14.31 28.04
N ARG A 97 -4.25 14.22 28.86
CA ARG A 97 -3.74 15.30 29.70
C ARG A 97 -2.38 15.75 29.17
N VAL A 98 -2.34 16.80 28.37
CA VAL A 98 -1.09 17.39 27.87
C VAL A 98 -0.50 18.34 28.92
N LEU A 99 0.77 18.10 29.23
CA LEU A 99 1.56 18.81 30.24
C LEU A 99 2.44 19.90 29.62
N ASN A 100 2.95 19.65 28.42
CA ASN A 100 3.64 20.64 27.60
C ASN A 100 3.61 20.21 26.13
N VAL A 101 2.94 21.00 25.29
CA VAL A 101 2.82 20.70 23.86
C VAL A 101 4.19 20.73 23.18
N THR A 102 4.99 21.75 23.47
CA THR A 102 6.30 22.04 22.84
C THR A 102 7.37 20.94 23.00
N ASN A 103 7.21 20.03 23.96
CA ASN A 103 8.13 18.90 24.19
C ASN A 103 7.44 17.53 23.97
N ASP A 104 6.21 17.50 23.46
CA ASP A 104 5.37 16.31 23.32
C ASP A 104 5.09 15.59 24.66
N HIS A 105 4.87 16.34 25.75
CA HIS A 105 4.60 15.76 27.08
C HIS A 105 3.09 15.61 27.33
N PHE A 106 2.59 14.38 27.39
CA PHE A 106 1.19 14.05 27.70
C PHE A 106 1.06 12.70 28.43
N TYR A 107 -0.12 12.44 28.97
CA TYR A 107 -0.53 11.12 29.49
C TYR A 107 -2.04 10.90 29.32
N PHE A 108 -2.50 9.65 29.35
CA PHE A 108 -3.92 9.31 29.45
C PHE A 108 -4.33 9.07 30.91
N GLU A 109 -5.43 9.68 31.36
CA GLU A 109 -5.83 9.66 32.77
C GLU A 109 -6.93 8.64 33.10
N SER A 110 -7.92 8.49 32.21
CA SER A 110 -9.11 7.65 32.40
C SER A 110 -8.88 6.19 31.99
N VAL A 111 -8.27 5.98 30.83
CA VAL A 111 -8.02 4.69 30.19
C VAL A 111 -6.57 4.68 29.71
N THR A 112 -5.78 3.68 30.08
CA THR A 112 -4.41 3.52 29.58
C THR A 112 -4.38 2.70 28.29
N SER A 113 -3.33 2.85 27.46
CA SER A 113 -3.14 2.02 26.26
C SER A 113 -3.07 0.53 26.57
N ALA A 114 -2.56 0.15 27.76
CA ALA A 114 -2.63 -1.22 28.25
C ALA A 114 -4.09 -1.73 28.39
N GLN A 115 -5.00 -0.89 28.90
CA GLN A 115 -6.42 -1.24 29.04
C GLN A 115 -7.15 -1.26 27.70
N VAL A 116 -6.82 -0.36 26.76
CA VAL A 116 -7.31 -0.39 25.37
C VAL A 116 -6.94 -1.71 24.72
N GLN A 117 -5.66 -2.09 24.79
CA GLN A 117 -5.13 -3.33 24.23
C GLN A 117 -5.65 -4.59 24.93
N GLU A 118 -5.98 -4.51 26.22
CA GLU A 118 -6.65 -5.61 26.91
C GLU A 118 -8.09 -5.79 26.42
N ILE A 119 -8.83 -4.71 26.17
CA ILE A 119 -10.19 -4.77 25.61
C ILE A 119 -10.17 -5.31 24.18
N LYS A 120 -9.22 -4.85 23.33
CA LYS A 120 -9.10 -5.24 21.91
C LYS A 120 -8.99 -6.74 21.66
N ARG A 121 -8.54 -7.51 22.66
CA ARG A 121 -8.29 -8.97 22.63
C ARG A 121 -9.52 -9.83 22.96
N GLY A 122 -10.70 -9.24 23.01
CA GLY A 122 -11.92 -9.97 23.31
C GLY A 122 -11.91 -10.69 24.65
N VAL A 123 -12.69 -11.76 24.72
CA VAL A 123 -12.84 -12.63 25.89
C VAL A 123 -11.73 -13.69 25.93
N ASP A 124 -11.22 -14.13 24.79
CA ASP A 124 -10.18 -15.18 24.72
C ASP A 124 -8.77 -14.69 25.07
N GLY A 125 -8.49 -13.39 24.92
CA GLY A 125 -7.25 -12.74 25.36
C GLY A 125 -6.11 -12.71 24.33
N ALA A 126 -6.36 -13.20 23.10
CA ALA A 126 -5.44 -13.11 21.97
C ALA A 126 -5.93 -12.09 20.94
N LEU A 127 -4.99 -11.52 20.16
CA LEU A 127 -5.35 -10.69 19.01
C LEU A 127 -5.55 -11.56 17.75
N GLY A 128 -6.33 -11.06 16.80
CA GLY A 128 -6.58 -11.69 15.52
C GLY A 128 -7.59 -12.85 15.60
N THR A 129 -8.40 -12.90 16.66
CA THR A 129 -9.35 -13.99 16.95
C THR A 129 -10.78 -13.60 16.54
N ALA A 130 -11.79 -14.41 16.88
CA ALA A 130 -13.15 -14.15 16.40
C ALA A 130 -13.87 -13.03 17.18
N ASP A 131 -13.44 -12.80 18.43
CA ASP A 131 -14.03 -11.90 19.41
C ASP A 131 -13.16 -10.67 19.75
N ASP A 132 -12.16 -10.34 18.93
CA ASP A 132 -11.47 -9.05 18.99
C ASP A 132 -12.47 -7.87 19.03
N VAL A 133 -12.05 -6.76 19.62
CA VAL A 133 -12.92 -5.58 19.84
C VAL A 133 -12.32 -4.35 19.18
N ILE A 134 -13.10 -3.67 18.34
CA ILE A 134 -12.69 -2.39 17.74
C ILE A 134 -12.86 -1.29 18.78
N VAL A 135 -11.77 -0.66 19.22
CA VAL A 135 -11.80 0.36 20.29
C VAL A 135 -11.52 1.76 19.73
N LEU A 136 -12.47 2.68 19.87
CA LEU A 136 -12.39 4.07 19.40
C LEU A 136 -12.28 5.08 20.54
N GLY A 137 -11.50 6.14 20.35
CA GLY A 137 -11.39 7.26 21.29
C GLY A 137 -12.37 8.38 20.98
N TYR A 138 -13.24 8.73 21.95
CA TYR A 138 -14.10 9.91 21.90
C TYR A 138 -13.30 11.21 21.80
N LEU A 139 -13.72 12.11 20.91
CA LEU A 139 -13.13 13.43 20.74
C LEU A 139 -14.19 14.46 20.31
N SER A 140 -14.41 15.50 21.12
CA SER A 140 -15.22 16.66 20.72
C SER A 140 -14.41 17.56 19.78
N VAL A 141 -14.95 17.87 18.60
CA VAL A 141 -14.23 18.65 17.56
C VAL A 141 -14.89 20.00 17.23
N GLY A 142 -16.12 20.25 17.69
CA GLY A 142 -16.82 21.54 17.57
C GLY A 142 -17.01 22.31 18.87
N GLU A 143 -16.93 21.67 20.04
CA GLU A 143 -17.05 22.31 21.36
C GLU A 143 -15.88 21.99 22.31
N MET A 144 -15.55 22.95 23.19
CA MET A 144 -14.56 22.80 24.28
C MET A 144 -15.01 23.56 25.54
N LEU A 145 -14.95 22.96 26.73
CA LEU A 145 -15.41 23.66 27.95
C LEU A 145 -14.63 24.97 28.22
N PRO A 146 -15.33 26.10 28.55
CA PRO A 146 -14.72 27.38 28.89
C PRO A 146 -13.84 27.33 30.14
N THR A 147 -14.08 26.35 31.00
CA THR A 147 -13.26 26.05 32.17
C THR A 147 -12.53 24.74 31.95
N ILE A 148 -11.20 24.81 31.96
CA ILE A 148 -10.33 23.64 32.03
C ILE A 148 -10.48 22.98 33.41
N ILE A 149 -11.48 22.10 33.55
CA ILE A 149 -11.79 21.34 34.77
C ILE A 149 -11.17 19.95 34.66
N PRO A 150 -10.40 19.50 35.67
CA PRO A 150 -9.98 18.10 35.79
C PRO A 150 -11.17 17.14 35.92
N GLY A 151 -11.33 16.21 34.97
CA GLY A 151 -11.99 14.92 35.22
C GLY A 151 -13.41 14.67 34.68
N HIS A 152 -13.88 15.42 33.66
CA HIS A 152 -15.16 15.12 33.00
C HIS A 152 -15.08 15.35 31.47
N SER A 153 -15.54 14.38 30.67
CA SER A 153 -15.95 14.48 29.25
C SER A 153 -14.92 14.92 28.19
N GLY A 154 -13.80 14.21 28.08
CA GLY A 154 -12.99 14.19 26.85
C GLY A 154 -12.12 15.44 26.65
N HIS A 155 -11.77 16.12 27.75
CA HIS A 155 -11.04 17.38 27.69
C HIS A 155 -9.54 17.22 27.92
N MET A 156 -8.77 17.76 26.98
CA MET A 156 -7.43 18.23 27.26
C MET A 156 -7.44 19.30 28.36
N THR A 157 -6.80 18.99 29.50
CA THR A 157 -6.54 20.00 30.54
C THR A 157 -5.09 20.43 30.55
N ILE A 158 -4.84 21.68 30.20
CA ILE A 158 -3.55 22.32 30.45
C ILE A 158 -3.50 22.75 31.92
N GLN A 159 -2.75 22.03 32.76
CA GLN A 159 -2.49 22.50 34.12
C GLN A 159 -1.75 23.85 34.07
N LYS A 160 -2.30 24.86 34.77
CA LYS A 160 -1.85 26.26 34.82
C LYS A 160 -2.18 27.14 33.59
N GLY A 161 -2.83 26.61 32.54
CA GLY A 161 -3.29 27.43 31.40
C GLY A 161 -2.17 28.11 30.60
N ILE A 162 -1.01 27.45 30.49
CA ILE A 162 0.18 27.94 29.78
C ILE A 162 0.19 27.37 28.35
N GLU A 163 0.43 28.23 27.36
CA GLU A 163 0.78 27.85 25.97
C GLU A 163 -0.27 27.01 25.20
N LEU A 164 -1.40 27.64 24.83
CA LEU A 164 -2.00 27.40 23.51
C LEU A 164 -1.35 28.35 22.50
N GLY A 165 -0.09 28.05 22.20
CA GLY A 165 0.79 28.82 21.34
C GLY A 165 2.18 28.19 21.37
N LEU A 166 2.66 27.77 20.20
CA LEU A 166 3.75 26.80 19.98
C LEU A 166 3.36 25.33 20.26
N LEU A 167 3.26 24.57 19.18
CA LEU A 167 3.59 23.13 19.15
C LEU A 167 5.14 22.99 19.11
N PRO A 168 5.72 21.78 19.19
CA PRO A 168 7.18 21.62 19.20
C PRO A 168 7.88 22.36 18.05
N ALA A 169 9.05 22.93 18.35
CA ALA A 169 9.92 23.54 17.35
C ALA A 169 10.52 22.46 16.44
N GLY A 170 9.72 22.04 15.45
CA GLY A 170 9.97 20.86 14.61
C GLY A 170 8.71 20.04 14.28
N TYR A 171 7.58 20.24 15.00
CA TYR A 171 6.32 19.58 14.68
C TYR A 171 5.64 20.26 13.47
N GLY A 172 6.02 19.81 12.27
CA GLY A 172 5.44 20.24 10.99
C GLY A 172 4.03 19.71 10.70
N GLY A 173 3.33 19.16 11.71
CA GLY A 173 2.26 18.19 11.46
C GLY A 173 2.86 16.83 11.06
N PRO A 174 2.09 15.93 10.42
CA PRO A 174 2.61 14.67 9.92
C PRO A 174 3.73 14.89 8.89
N SER A 175 4.94 14.44 9.22
CA SER A 175 6.15 14.68 8.42
C SER A 175 6.40 13.56 7.41
N GLY A 176 5.73 13.64 6.27
CA GLY A 176 5.91 12.77 5.11
C GLY A 176 4.89 13.14 4.04
N PRO A 177 4.89 12.45 2.86
CA PRO A 177 3.64 12.35 2.13
C PRO A 177 2.60 11.71 3.05
N LEU A 178 1.34 12.14 2.91
CA LEU A 178 0.18 11.42 3.44
C LEU A 178 0.35 9.92 3.19
N HIS A 179 0.01 9.07 4.17
CA HIS A 179 0.24 7.62 4.11
C HIS A 179 -0.69 6.95 3.06
N GLY A 180 -0.27 7.07 1.80
CA GLY A 180 -1.09 6.85 0.61
C GLY A 180 -1.41 8.19 -0.09
N PRO A 181 -1.33 8.27 -1.43
CA PRO A 181 -1.75 9.47 -2.16
C PRO A 181 -3.25 9.71 -1.95
N ASN A 182 -3.68 10.97 -1.83
CA ASN A 182 -5.11 11.33 -1.87
C ASN A 182 -5.73 10.77 -3.18
N PRO A 183 -6.64 9.78 -3.12
CA PRO A 183 -7.16 9.13 -4.33
C PRO A 183 -7.97 10.10 -5.20
N TRP A 184 -8.58 11.10 -4.59
CA TRP A 184 -9.67 11.90 -5.16
C TRP A 184 -9.21 13.17 -5.88
N ASN A 185 -7.92 13.49 -5.79
CA ASN A 185 -7.29 14.41 -6.73
C ASN A 185 -7.28 13.85 -8.17
N TYR A 186 -7.68 12.60 -8.42
CA TYR A 186 -7.72 11.98 -9.75
C TYR A 186 -9.05 11.26 -10.03
N ASN A 187 -9.47 11.26 -11.29
CA ASN A 187 -10.62 10.46 -11.74
C ASN A 187 -10.24 9.00 -12.00
N ALA A 188 -11.24 8.16 -12.30
CA ALA A 188 -11.06 6.74 -12.65
C ALA A 188 -10.24 6.48 -13.94
N ALA A 189 -9.75 7.52 -14.63
CA ALA A 189 -8.82 7.46 -15.75
C ALA A 189 -7.44 8.09 -15.42
N GLY A 190 -7.13 8.30 -14.13
CA GLY A 190 -5.83 8.82 -13.67
C GLY A 190 -5.54 10.27 -14.05
N SER A 191 -6.57 11.09 -14.31
CA SER A 191 -6.43 12.51 -14.67
C SER A 191 -6.91 13.43 -13.54
N TYR A 192 -6.18 14.52 -13.27
CA TYR A 192 -6.40 15.36 -12.09
C TYR A 192 -7.79 16.03 -12.10
N LEU A 193 -8.53 15.91 -11.00
CA LEU A 193 -9.84 16.55 -10.80
C LEU A 193 -9.70 17.83 -9.97
N ASN A 194 -9.55 18.96 -10.64
CA ASN A 194 -9.72 20.27 -10.00
C ASN A 194 -11.22 20.61 -9.93
N VAL A 195 -11.88 20.17 -8.87
CA VAL A 195 -13.21 20.64 -8.48
C VAL A 195 -13.06 21.68 -7.36
N GLU A 196 -13.57 22.88 -7.64
CA GLU A 196 -13.79 23.98 -6.68
C GLU A 196 -12.58 24.63 -5.98
N GLY A 197 -11.45 24.77 -6.69
CA GLY A 197 -10.70 26.04 -6.71
C GLY A 197 -10.09 26.58 -5.39
N GLY A 198 -10.02 25.77 -4.33
CA GLY A 198 -9.45 26.14 -3.04
C GLY A 198 -8.56 25.02 -2.47
N ALA A 199 -7.44 25.41 -1.87
CA ALA A 199 -6.49 24.54 -1.16
C ALA A 199 -6.04 23.27 -1.92
N THR A 200 -5.01 23.39 -2.76
CA THR A 200 -4.19 22.22 -3.17
C THR A 200 -3.51 21.62 -1.93
N PRO A 201 -3.75 20.35 -1.57
CA PRO A 201 -2.95 19.64 -0.57
C PRO A 201 -1.70 19.09 -1.28
N ASP A 202 -0.71 19.95 -1.48
CA ASP A 202 0.54 19.64 -2.21
C ASP A 202 1.61 18.92 -1.35
N GLY A 203 1.34 18.75 -0.05
CA GLY A 203 2.26 18.12 0.89
C GLY A 203 3.36 19.04 1.41
N THR A 204 3.37 20.33 1.01
CA THR A 204 4.17 21.33 1.70
C THR A 204 3.39 21.87 2.89
N TYR A 205 4.01 21.85 4.07
CA TYR A 205 3.53 22.61 5.21
C TYR A 205 3.93 24.07 4.99
N GLU A 206 3.20 24.80 4.14
CA GLU A 206 3.40 26.24 3.90
C GLU A 206 3.21 27.01 5.20
N ASP A 207 4.33 27.40 5.82
CA ASP A 207 4.38 27.98 7.15
C ASP A 207 4.11 29.49 7.10
N GLY A 208 2.83 29.83 6.93
CA GLY A 208 2.29 31.19 7.14
C GLY A 208 2.60 31.81 8.53
N TYR A 209 3.27 31.06 9.41
CA TYR A 209 3.97 31.50 10.61
C TYR A 209 5.02 32.60 10.37
N ALA A 210 5.62 32.69 9.18
CA ALA A 210 6.76 33.57 8.89
C ALA A 210 6.57 35.08 9.21
N ASN A 211 5.33 35.56 9.41
CA ASN A 211 5.01 36.96 9.70
C ASN A 211 4.48 37.23 11.14
N TYR A 212 4.41 36.24 12.04
CA TYR A 212 3.84 36.41 13.38
C TYR A 212 4.81 37.05 14.40
N ALA A 213 5.11 38.34 14.25
CA ALA A 213 5.81 39.14 15.25
C ALA A 213 4.83 39.91 16.16
N GLY A 214 4.68 39.52 17.44
CA GLY A 214 3.93 40.35 18.41
C GLY A 214 3.36 39.69 19.68
N THR A 215 3.55 38.39 19.93
CA THR A 215 2.96 37.67 21.07
C THR A 215 3.69 37.93 22.41
N SER A 216 3.55 39.15 22.95
CA SER A 216 4.08 39.48 24.29
C SER A 216 3.08 39.15 25.41
N ILE A 217 3.40 38.19 26.28
CA ILE A 217 2.66 37.94 27.52
C ILE A 217 3.08 38.97 28.58
N GLY A 218 2.11 39.64 29.21
CA GLY A 218 2.37 40.61 30.29
C GLY A 218 2.87 39.92 31.56
N ALA A 219 3.96 40.43 32.15
CA ALA A 219 4.80 39.72 33.14
C ALA A 219 4.17 39.41 34.52
N ASN A 220 2.86 39.64 34.74
CA ASN A 220 2.22 39.54 36.06
C ASN A 220 0.90 38.74 36.02
N TYR A 221 0.99 37.40 35.99
CA TYR A 221 -0.15 36.49 36.17
C TYR A 221 0.11 35.53 37.34
N SER A 222 -0.08 36.03 38.56
CA SER A 222 0.20 35.28 39.81
C SER A 222 -0.91 35.42 40.86
N SER A 223 -2.17 35.36 40.44
CA SER A 223 -3.33 35.19 41.32
C SER A 223 -4.51 34.57 40.56
N TRP A 224 -5.36 33.81 41.27
CA TRP A 224 -6.58 33.23 40.71
C TRP A 224 -7.61 34.33 40.43
N GLY A 225 -8.28 34.29 39.27
CA GLY A 225 -9.54 35.05 39.08
C GLY A 225 -9.91 35.47 37.66
N ASN A 226 -8.95 35.74 36.76
CA ASN A 226 -9.25 36.34 35.45
C ASN A 226 -9.12 35.35 34.29
N ARG A 227 -10.09 35.43 33.36
CA ARG A 227 -10.21 34.60 32.15
C ARG A 227 -8.99 34.75 31.22
N LEU A 228 -8.66 33.67 30.50
CA LEU A 228 -7.81 33.76 29.30
C LEU A 228 -8.56 34.55 28.22
N THR A 229 -8.07 35.75 27.91
CA THR A 229 -8.58 36.57 26.81
C THR A 229 -7.81 36.28 25.54
N TRP A 230 -8.38 35.41 24.70
CA TRP A 230 -7.84 35.08 23.38
C TRP A 230 -7.73 36.32 22.48
N ARG A 231 -6.62 36.42 21.75
CA ARG A 231 -6.39 37.38 20.66
C ARG A 231 -5.63 36.72 19.53
N ASN A 232 -6.35 35.90 18.75
CA ASN A 232 -5.86 35.43 17.45
C ASN A 232 -6.07 36.53 16.40
N ASN A 233 -5.05 36.81 15.58
CA ASN A 233 -5.14 37.69 14.40
C ASN A 233 -5.21 36.88 13.09
N GLY A 234 -5.46 35.57 13.16
CA GLY A 234 -5.75 34.68 12.05
C GLY A 234 -7.27 34.53 11.84
N VAL A 235 -7.71 34.64 10.59
CA VAL A 235 -9.13 34.78 10.20
C VAL A 235 -9.34 34.16 8.82
N MET A 236 -10.55 33.69 8.52
CA MET A 236 -11.05 33.55 7.14
C MET A 236 -11.85 34.81 6.76
N PRO A 237 -11.33 35.75 5.94
CA PRO A 237 -12.08 36.96 5.53
C PRO A 237 -13.24 36.72 4.55
N TRP A 238 -13.56 35.45 4.27
CA TRP A 238 -14.46 35.02 3.20
C TRP A 238 -15.30 33.89 3.77
N TYR A 239 -16.62 33.98 3.65
CA TYR A 239 -17.51 32.90 4.04
C TYR A 239 -18.70 32.81 3.08
N LEU A 240 -19.30 31.63 2.96
CA LEU A 240 -20.49 31.43 2.11
C LEU A 240 -21.76 31.76 2.90
N ASP A 241 -22.57 32.69 2.42
CA ASP A 241 -23.85 33.02 3.04
C ASP A 241 -24.92 31.93 2.80
N GLN A 242 -26.07 32.09 3.46
CA GLN A 242 -27.23 31.19 3.34
C GLN A 242 -27.85 31.18 1.91
N GLN A 243 -27.28 31.92 0.96
CA GLN A 243 -27.69 32.01 -0.44
C GLN A 243 -26.59 31.49 -1.39
N GLY A 244 -25.51 30.90 -0.87
CA GLY A 244 -24.41 30.36 -1.67
C GLY A 244 -23.45 31.42 -2.23
N THR A 245 -23.48 32.65 -1.71
CA THR A 245 -22.64 33.76 -2.17
C THR A 245 -21.47 33.99 -1.23
N TRP A 246 -20.28 34.24 -1.79
CA TRP A 246 -19.09 34.60 -1.01
C TRP A 246 -19.20 36.01 -0.45
N VAL A 247 -19.33 36.12 0.87
CA VAL A 247 -19.39 37.37 1.63
C VAL A 247 -18.05 37.63 2.33
N ASN A 248 -17.62 38.88 2.34
CA ASN A 248 -16.48 39.37 3.11
C ASN A 248 -16.99 40.22 4.27
N ASP A 249 -16.71 39.80 5.50
CA ASP A 249 -17.25 40.41 6.72
C ASP A 249 -16.17 40.60 7.78
N SER A 250 -15.96 41.85 8.19
CA SER A 250 -14.95 42.24 9.17
C SER A 250 -15.37 42.01 10.64
N ARG A 251 -16.54 41.42 10.91
CA ARG A 251 -17.03 41.16 12.28
C ARG A 251 -16.42 39.91 12.92
N TYR A 252 -16.08 38.89 12.13
CA TYR A 252 -15.64 37.57 12.63
C TYR A 252 -14.11 37.44 12.79
N LEU A 253 -13.43 38.56 13.06
CA LEU A 253 -11.97 38.71 12.99
C LEU A 253 -11.17 38.09 14.16
N TYR A 254 -11.82 37.37 15.07
CA TYR A 254 -11.20 36.82 16.29
C TYR A 254 -11.78 35.44 16.60
N GLY A 255 -10.93 34.40 16.62
CA GLY A 255 -11.28 32.96 16.65
C GLY A 255 -11.96 32.39 17.91
N GLY A 256 -13.08 32.98 18.32
CA GLY A 256 -14.14 32.35 19.09
C GLY A 256 -15.46 32.83 18.49
N TYR A 257 -16.58 32.12 18.70
CA TYR A 257 -17.86 32.69 18.26
C TYR A 257 -18.34 33.74 19.26
N TRP A 258 -18.75 34.89 18.72
CA TRP A 258 -19.35 36.01 19.47
C TRP A 258 -20.62 36.47 18.74
N LYS A 259 -21.72 35.75 18.94
CA LYS A 259 -23.05 36.08 18.38
C LYS A 259 -23.43 37.55 18.62
N ASP A 260 -23.13 38.04 19.81
CA ASP A 260 -23.45 39.40 20.26
C ASP A 260 -22.26 40.39 20.07
N GLY A 261 -21.11 39.93 19.55
CA GLY A 261 -19.92 40.74 19.26
C GLY A 261 -19.19 41.32 20.49
N ASP A 262 -19.43 40.77 21.69
CA ASP A 262 -19.06 41.39 22.97
C ASP A 262 -17.67 41.02 23.51
N GLY A 263 -17.09 39.89 23.06
CA GLY A 263 -15.86 39.32 23.61
C GLY A 263 -16.08 38.26 24.71
N THR A 264 -17.28 37.70 24.85
CA THR A 264 -17.56 36.49 25.65
C THR A 264 -17.90 35.32 24.72
N VAL A 265 -17.15 34.21 24.82
CA VAL A 265 -17.31 33.04 23.93
C VAL A 265 -18.74 32.48 24.04
N ASP A 266 -19.41 32.30 22.90
CA ASP A 266 -20.70 31.62 22.83
C ASP A 266 -20.59 30.19 23.37
N VAL A 267 -21.47 29.85 24.30
CA VAL A 267 -21.52 28.51 24.92
C VAL A 267 -22.81 27.77 24.59
N ASN A 268 -22.69 26.46 24.45
CA ASN A 268 -23.80 25.52 24.47
C ASN A 268 -24.57 25.68 25.79
N PRO A 269 -25.86 26.07 25.76
CA PRO A 269 -26.62 26.37 26.97
C PRO A 269 -27.00 25.12 27.79
N THR A 270 -26.83 23.92 27.21
CA THR A 270 -27.19 22.64 27.83
C THR A 270 -25.99 21.96 28.47
N TYR A 271 -24.84 21.94 27.77
CA TYR A 271 -23.63 21.22 28.20
C TYR A 271 -22.48 22.16 28.63
N GLY A 272 -22.59 23.46 28.34
CA GLY A 272 -21.63 24.49 28.76
C GLY A 272 -20.40 24.63 27.86
N GLY A 273 -20.24 23.80 26.82
CA GLY A 273 -19.11 23.86 25.87
C GLY A 273 -19.07 25.18 25.11
N GLY A 274 -17.91 25.84 25.07
CA GLY A 274 -17.68 26.95 24.16
C GLY A 274 -17.54 26.43 22.74
N TYR A 275 -18.30 27.00 21.81
CA TYR A 275 -18.25 26.60 20.41
C TYR A 275 -16.92 27.03 19.75
N ILE A 276 -16.37 26.21 18.86
CA ILE A 276 -15.12 26.45 18.13
C ILE A 276 -15.33 26.32 16.61
N ASN A 277 -14.60 27.14 15.85
CA ASN A 277 -14.51 27.00 14.40
C ASN A 277 -13.66 25.78 14.03
N GLY A 278 -14.29 24.70 13.55
CA GLY A 278 -13.59 23.53 13.01
C GLY A 278 -12.58 23.85 11.89
N GLY A 279 -12.76 24.99 11.20
CA GLY A 279 -11.86 25.51 10.18
C GLY A 279 -10.66 26.32 10.68
N ASP A 280 -10.52 26.61 11.98
CA ASP A 280 -9.35 27.37 12.47
C ASP A 280 -8.07 26.51 12.36
N PRO A 281 -7.00 26.97 11.67
CA PRO A 281 -5.81 26.14 11.45
C PRO A 281 -5.07 25.71 12.72
N ALA A 282 -5.14 26.49 13.81
CA ALA A 282 -4.55 26.11 15.08
C ALA A 282 -5.39 25.05 15.79
N TRP A 283 -6.73 25.17 15.74
CA TRP A 283 -7.65 24.12 16.21
C TRP A 283 -7.50 22.83 15.41
N GLN A 284 -7.43 22.90 14.08
CA GLN A 284 -7.23 21.72 13.24
C GLN A 284 -5.93 20.99 13.59
N LYS A 285 -4.82 21.73 13.71
CA LYS A 285 -3.51 21.14 14.06
C LYS A 285 -3.50 20.55 15.47
N PHE A 286 -4.22 21.17 16.41
CA PHE A 286 -4.43 20.69 17.77
C PHE A 286 -5.26 19.40 17.82
N VAL A 287 -6.37 19.34 17.09
CA VAL A 287 -7.22 18.13 16.98
C VAL A 287 -6.48 16.99 16.29
N THR A 288 -5.74 17.22 15.19
CA THR A 288 -4.94 16.16 14.56
C THR A 288 -3.82 15.63 15.47
N TYR A 289 -3.23 16.48 16.32
CA TYR A 289 -2.30 16.03 17.37
C TYR A 289 -3.00 15.16 18.41
N GLN A 290 -4.22 15.51 18.86
CA GLN A 290 -4.98 14.64 19.77
C GLN A 290 -5.31 13.29 19.13
N VAL A 291 -5.69 13.26 17.84
CA VAL A 291 -5.94 12.01 17.10
C VAL A 291 -4.68 11.16 16.99
N ASP A 292 -3.54 11.75 16.59
CA ASP A 292 -2.23 11.08 16.55
C ASP A 292 -1.93 10.39 17.89
N LYS A 293 -2.07 11.12 19.00
CA LYS A 293 -1.83 10.56 20.34
C LYS A 293 -2.82 9.45 20.69
N ILE A 294 -4.10 9.60 20.36
CA ILE A 294 -5.10 8.55 20.60
C ILE A 294 -4.77 7.28 19.79
N VAL A 295 -4.47 7.38 18.50
CA VAL A 295 -4.35 6.19 17.63
C VAL A 295 -2.95 5.55 17.60
N HIS A 296 -1.88 6.27 17.98
CA HIS A 296 -0.51 5.75 18.00
C HIS A 296 0.02 5.52 19.44
N ASP A 297 -0.11 6.51 20.33
CA ASP A 297 0.36 6.37 21.72
C ASP A 297 -0.70 5.73 22.67
N GLY A 298 -1.98 5.87 22.32
CA GLY A 298 -3.12 5.28 23.01
C GLY A 298 -3.53 3.89 22.51
N ASP A 299 -2.92 3.39 21.43
CA ASP A 299 -3.20 2.10 20.78
C ASP A 299 -4.65 1.90 20.25
N TYR A 300 -5.44 2.97 20.15
CA TYR A 300 -6.82 2.91 19.64
C TYR A 300 -6.89 2.55 18.14
N ASP A 301 -7.96 1.88 17.73
CA ASP A 301 -8.26 1.53 16.33
C ASP A 301 -8.84 2.70 15.53
N GLY A 302 -9.14 3.80 16.20
CA GLY A 302 -9.67 5.00 15.59
C GLY A 302 -10.27 5.98 16.58
N VAL A 303 -11.08 6.91 16.07
CA VAL A 303 -11.71 7.98 16.84
C VAL A 303 -13.21 8.07 16.57
N PHE A 304 -13.95 8.49 17.59
CA PHE A 304 -15.35 8.86 17.51
C PHE A 304 -15.46 10.38 17.69
N LEU A 305 -15.89 11.06 16.63
CA LEU A 305 -15.96 12.52 16.56
C LEU A 305 -17.34 13.02 16.97
N ASP A 306 -17.38 13.79 18.05
CA ASP A 306 -18.59 14.41 18.58
C ASP A 306 -18.61 15.93 18.31
N THR A 307 -19.80 16.52 18.36
CA THR A 307 -20.08 17.95 18.07
C THR A 307 -19.68 18.44 16.65
N VAL A 308 -19.50 17.52 15.69
CA VAL A 308 -19.31 17.82 14.25
C VAL A 308 -20.50 18.55 13.60
N ASP A 309 -21.65 18.55 14.28
CA ASP A 309 -22.85 19.31 13.95
C ASP A 309 -22.82 20.77 14.45
N THR A 310 -21.77 21.22 15.15
CA THR A 310 -21.59 22.64 15.56
C THR A 310 -21.77 23.65 14.42
N PRO A 311 -21.29 23.42 13.18
CA PRO A 311 -21.51 24.33 12.05
C PRO A 311 -22.91 24.26 11.42
N ASP A 312 -23.93 23.68 12.07
CA ASP A 312 -25.25 23.49 11.46
C ASP A 312 -25.89 24.84 11.01
N PRO A 313 -26.21 25.01 9.71
CA PRO A 313 -26.77 26.25 9.18
C PRO A 313 -28.20 26.56 9.67
N VAL A 314 -28.94 25.59 10.22
CA VAL A 314 -30.38 25.71 10.53
C VAL A 314 -30.71 25.27 11.96
N GLY A 315 -29.93 24.34 12.52
CA GLY A 315 -30.23 23.60 13.73
C GLY A 315 -31.14 22.41 13.45
N GLY A 316 -30.66 21.45 12.66
CA GLY A 316 -31.29 20.14 12.46
C GLY A 316 -31.21 19.25 13.71
N ALA A 317 -31.96 18.14 13.79
CA ALA A 317 -32.93 17.63 12.81
C ALA A 317 -34.38 17.69 13.36
N GLY A 318 -35.35 17.78 12.45
CA GLY A 318 -36.77 17.68 12.78
C GLY A 318 -37.42 18.94 13.40
N PRO A 319 -38.73 18.89 13.67
CA PRO A 319 -39.55 20.09 13.84
C PRO A 319 -39.50 20.70 15.25
N GLY A 320 -38.44 21.45 15.52
CA GLY A 320 -38.46 22.56 16.50
C GLY A 320 -37.53 22.45 17.70
N ILE A 321 -36.84 21.32 17.88
CA ILE A 321 -35.96 21.08 19.05
C ILE A 321 -34.60 20.56 18.56
N SER A 322 -33.71 21.50 18.25
CA SER A 322 -32.25 21.27 18.20
C SER A 322 -31.60 22.20 19.21
N TRP A 323 -30.54 21.71 19.85
CA TRP A 323 -29.83 22.41 20.94
C TRP A 323 -28.65 23.25 20.43
N GLY A 324 -28.32 23.15 19.14
CA GLY A 324 -27.32 24.00 18.48
C GLY A 324 -27.81 25.43 18.19
N PRO A 325 -26.90 26.38 17.95
CA PRO A 325 -27.20 27.80 17.81
C PRO A 325 -27.65 28.14 16.38
N ARG A 326 -28.91 27.78 16.08
CA ARG A 326 -29.60 27.95 14.77
C ARG A 326 -29.13 29.16 13.96
N GLY A 327 -28.85 28.95 12.67
CA GLY A 327 -28.68 30.04 11.70
C GLY A 327 -27.28 30.65 11.63
N ASN A 328 -26.47 30.52 12.69
CA ASN A 328 -25.32 31.39 12.89
C ASN A 328 -24.00 30.85 12.34
N PHE A 329 -23.76 29.52 12.39
CA PHE A 329 -22.42 28.94 12.14
C PHE A 329 -22.32 28.08 10.86
N GLY A 330 -23.39 28.04 10.04
CA GLY A 330 -23.40 27.41 8.70
C GLY A 330 -22.20 27.72 7.81
N PHE A 331 -21.59 28.88 8.02
CA PHE A 331 -20.45 29.37 7.26
C PHE A 331 -19.11 28.67 7.58
N THR A 332 -18.98 27.98 8.73
CA THR A 332 -17.76 27.21 9.08
C THR A 332 -17.80 25.75 8.61
N ALA A 333 -18.89 25.34 7.94
CA ALA A 333 -19.13 23.98 7.46
C ALA A 333 -17.96 23.36 6.67
N GLY A 334 -17.45 24.07 5.67
CA GLY A 334 -16.32 23.59 4.86
C GLY A 334 -15.08 23.32 5.70
N GLY A 335 -14.79 24.21 6.67
CA GLY A 335 -13.65 24.06 7.57
C GLY A 335 -13.76 22.89 8.56
N MET A 336 -14.98 22.50 8.94
CA MET A 336 -15.20 21.27 9.72
C MET A 336 -15.04 20.01 8.85
N VAL A 337 -15.45 20.06 7.57
CA VAL A 337 -15.19 18.95 6.62
C VAL A 337 -13.70 18.80 6.35
N ASP A 338 -12.99 19.91 6.18
CA ASP A 338 -11.52 19.93 6.10
C ASP A 338 -10.87 19.32 7.35
N LEU A 339 -11.47 19.50 8.54
CA LEU A 339 -11.00 18.88 9.78
C LEU A 339 -11.24 17.37 9.78
N VAL A 340 -12.45 16.89 9.44
CA VAL A 340 -12.75 15.45 9.42
C VAL A 340 -11.91 14.71 8.36
N GLU A 341 -11.66 15.32 7.20
CA GLU A 341 -10.68 14.81 6.23
C GLU A 341 -9.26 14.78 6.79
N LYS A 342 -8.80 15.83 7.49
CA LYS A 342 -7.48 15.88 8.14
C LYS A 342 -7.34 14.86 9.28
N ILE A 343 -8.43 14.51 9.95
CA ILE A 343 -8.49 13.44 10.95
C ILE A 343 -8.30 12.07 10.30
N LYS A 344 -9.05 11.78 9.22
CA LYS A 344 -8.87 10.52 8.46
C LYS A 344 -7.49 10.43 7.79
N ALA A 345 -6.87 11.57 7.52
CA ALA A 345 -5.52 11.68 6.97
C ALA A 345 -4.38 11.46 7.99
N VAL A 346 -4.64 11.42 9.30
CA VAL A 346 -3.63 11.08 10.32
C VAL A 346 -3.16 9.63 10.15
N ASP A 347 -4.11 8.71 10.03
CA ASP A 347 -3.86 7.31 9.61
C ASP A 347 -5.09 6.75 8.87
N PRO A 348 -5.03 6.62 7.53
CA PRO A 348 -6.13 6.06 6.73
C PRO A 348 -6.50 4.60 7.04
N SER A 349 -5.69 3.87 7.82
CA SER A 349 -5.99 2.51 8.28
C SER A 349 -6.78 2.44 9.59
N LYS A 350 -7.03 3.60 10.22
CA LYS A 350 -7.88 3.74 11.41
C LYS A 350 -9.33 4.04 11.05
N VAL A 351 -10.24 3.71 11.96
CA VAL A 351 -11.67 4.01 11.88
C VAL A 351 -11.93 5.48 12.23
N VAL A 352 -12.70 6.19 11.41
CA VAL A 352 -13.31 7.47 11.82
C VAL A 352 -14.82 7.26 11.97
N ALA A 353 -15.31 7.26 13.21
CA ALA A 353 -16.72 7.32 13.52
C ALA A 353 -17.13 8.77 13.78
N SER A 354 -18.37 9.16 13.45
CA SER A 354 -18.81 10.54 13.63
C SER A 354 -20.28 10.64 14.06
N ASN A 355 -20.55 11.47 15.07
CA ASN A 355 -21.88 11.70 15.63
C ASN A 355 -22.64 12.76 14.82
N ARG A 356 -23.66 12.36 14.08
CA ARG A 356 -24.50 13.22 13.22
C ARG A 356 -23.72 13.90 12.08
N GLY A 357 -24.08 15.15 11.77
CA GLY A 357 -23.72 15.83 10.52
C GLY A 357 -24.74 15.60 9.39
N TYR A 358 -26.02 15.33 9.69
CA TYR A 358 -27.06 15.07 8.67
C TYR A 358 -27.19 16.21 7.64
N TRP A 359 -26.91 17.46 8.05
CA TRP A 359 -27.01 18.64 7.21
C TRP A 359 -25.88 18.72 6.14
N TYR A 360 -24.75 18.02 6.30
CA TYR A 360 -23.79 17.80 5.20
C TYR A 360 -24.42 16.97 4.06
N PHE A 361 -25.40 16.12 4.39
CA PHE A 361 -26.10 15.27 3.44
C PHE A 361 -27.40 15.89 2.92
N ASN A 362 -27.95 16.93 3.57
CA ASN A 362 -29.27 17.46 3.24
C ASN A 362 -29.29 18.19 1.87
N PRO A 363 -30.06 17.74 0.87
CA PRO A 363 -30.16 18.43 -0.42
C PRO A 363 -30.95 19.75 -0.38
N ASP A 364 -31.71 20.02 0.69
CA ASP A 364 -32.48 21.26 0.86
C ASP A 364 -31.73 22.34 1.65
N GLU A 365 -30.54 22.01 2.19
CA GLU A 365 -29.61 22.96 2.77
C GLU A 365 -28.40 23.11 1.83
N GLY A 366 -27.81 24.31 1.75
CA GLY A 366 -26.73 24.66 0.81
C GLY A 366 -25.38 23.97 1.07
N THR A 367 -25.39 22.94 1.91
CA THR A 367 -24.25 22.21 2.46
C THR A 367 -24.10 20.82 1.85
N SER A 368 -25.08 20.34 1.07
CA SER A 368 -25.03 19.08 0.32
C SER A 368 -23.84 18.95 -0.65
N GLN A 369 -23.23 20.07 -1.07
CA GLN A 369 -21.95 20.07 -1.80
C GLN A 369 -20.81 19.35 -1.04
N PHE A 370 -20.88 19.30 0.30
CA PHE A 370 -19.91 18.61 1.14
C PHE A 370 -20.24 17.13 1.39
N ALA A 371 -21.42 16.62 1.00
CA ALA A 371 -21.88 15.26 1.28
C ALA A 371 -20.85 14.18 0.92
N THR A 372 -20.25 14.29 -0.27
CA THR A 372 -19.24 13.34 -0.76
C THR A 372 -17.94 13.42 0.02
N ARG A 373 -17.43 14.63 0.31
CA ARG A 373 -16.22 14.84 1.12
C ARG A 373 -16.38 14.24 2.52
N TYR A 374 -17.49 14.55 3.18
CA TYR A 374 -17.80 14.03 4.52
C TYR A 374 -18.01 12.51 4.52
N ARG A 375 -18.70 11.95 3.50
CA ARG A 375 -18.85 10.49 3.33
C ARG A 375 -17.50 9.77 3.18
N HIS A 376 -16.59 10.29 2.35
CA HIS A 376 -15.26 9.70 2.15
C HIS A 376 -14.43 9.68 3.45
N ALA A 377 -14.60 10.68 4.31
CA ALA A 377 -13.78 10.88 5.51
C ALA A 377 -14.23 10.03 6.72
N ILE A 378 -15.46 9.47 6.72
CA ILE A 378 -16.00 8.68 7.83
C ILE A 378 -16.23 7.20 7.44
N ASN A 379 -15.93 6.30 8.37
CA ASN A 379 -16.18 4.87 8.23
C ASN A 379 -17.47 4.44 8.95
N ILE A 380 -17.88 5.16 10.00
CA ILE A 380 -19.13 4.94 10.74
C ILE A 380 -19.86 6.27 10.95
N PHE A 381 -21.14 6.31 10.61
CA PHE A 381 -22.06 7.40 10.92
C PHE A 381 -22.94 7.02 12.10
N VAL A 382 -22.95 7.84 13.15
CA VAL A 382 -23.70 7.58 14.38
C VAL A 382 -24.83 8.59 14.51
N THR A 383 -26.00 8.15 14.98
CA THR A 383 -27.23 8.94 14.98
C THR A 383 -27.91 8.94 16.35
N GLU A 384 -27.72 10.03 17.09
CA GLU A 384 -28.51 10.41 18.26
C GLU A 384 -29.64 11.39 17.85
N SER A 385 -30.91 11.00 17.78
CA SER A 385 -31.53 9.69 18.09
C SER A 385 -32.64 9.39 17.07
N TRP A 386 -33.17 8.16 17.09
CA TRP A 386 -34.09 7.65 16.07
C TRP A 386 -35.51 7.37 16.60
N TYR A 387 -35.69 6.49 17.61
CA TYR A 387 -37.00 6.08 18.12
C TYR A 387 -37.31 6.59 19.54
N TYR A 388 -36.31 6.66 20.43
CA TYR A 388 -36.47 7.10 21.82
C TYR A 388 -35.43 8.16 22.20
N ASN A 389 -35.89 9.33 22.67
CA ASN A 389 -35.02 10.34 23.24
C ASN A 389 -35.69 11.14 24.38
N THR A 390 -35.34 10.79 25.62
CA THR A 390 -35.66 11.44 26.92
C THR A 390 -35.76 12.97 26.96
N TYR A 391 -35.11 13.67 26.03
CA TYR A 391 -34.80 15.10 26.12
C TYR A 391 -35.52 15.93 25.04
N ILE A 392 -36.29 15.28 24.17
CA ILE A 392 -37.09 15.91 23.12
C ILE A 392 -38.59 15.72 23.44
N PRO A 393 -39.29 16.72 23.97
CA PRO A 393 -40.75 16.65 24.20
C PRO A 393 -41.55 16.22 22.96
N GLY A 394 -42.19 15.04 23.04
CA GLY A 394 -42.99 14.45 21.95
C GLY A 394 -42.30 13.34 21.14
N PHE A 395 -41.02 13.03 21.42
CA PHE A 395 -40.20 12.08 20.67
C PHE A 395 -40.34 10.62 21.18
N TYR A 396 -41.57 10.11 21.35
CA TYR A 396 -41.79 8.76 21.92
C TYR A 396 -42.88 7.97 21.23
N ASP A 397 -42.53 6.76 20.81
CA ASP A 397 -43.44 5.72 20.30
C ASP A 397 -44.60 5.38 21.26
N THR A 398 -44.42 5.62 22.56
CA THR A 398 -45.44 5.41 23.60
C THR A 398 -46.36 6.60 23.83
N SER A 399 -46.21 7.71 23.09
CA SER A 399 -47.03 8.92 23.25
C SER A 399 -48.25 8.93 22.31
N PRO A 400 -49.48 9.22 22.81
CA PRO A 400 -50.67 9.32 21.97
C PRO A 400 -50.51 10.43 20.91
N GLY A 401 -50.42 10.02 19.63
CA GLY A 401 -50.17 10.92 18.50
C GLY A 401 -48.81 10.75 17.83
N PHE A 402 -47.93 9.86 18.29
CA PHE A 402 -46.61 9.60 17.67
C PHE A 402 -46.69 9.26 16.18
N GLU A 403 -47.68 8.46 15.76
CA GLU A 403 -47.93 8.14 14.34
C GLU A 403 -48.20 9.39 13.47
N ALA A 404 -48.60 10.52 14.07
CA ALA A 404 -48.80 11.81 13.40
C ALA A 404 -47.58 12.76 13.50
N ASN A 405 -46.51 12.33 14.18
CA ASN A 405 -45.21 12.98 14.13
C ASN A 405 -44.39 12.56 12.91
N TRP A 406 -44.45 11.29 12.52
CA TRP A 406 -43.83 10.80 11.28
C TRP A 406 -44.62 11.24 10.06
N ASN A 407 -44.11 12.22 9.33
CA ASN A 407 -44.67 12.61 8.05
C ASN A 407 -44.19 11.66 6.94
N THR A 408 -44.83 10.51 6.78
CA THR A 408 -44.50 9.52 5.72
C THR A 408 -45.07 9.87 4.34
N ASN A 409 -45.86 10.95 4.24
CA ASN A 409 -46.48 11.38 2.98
C ASN A 409 -45.52 12.22 2.13
N THR A 410 -44.95 11.60 1.09
CA THR A 410 -44.03 12.22 0.11
C THR A 410 -44.57 13.47 -0.59
N ALA A 411 -45.90 13.65 -0.65
CA ALA A 411 -46.54 14.83 -1.24
C ALA A 411 -46.75 15.99 -0.25
N SER A 412 -46.36 15.84 1.02
CA SER A 412 -46.49 16.88 2.04
C SER A 412 -45.38 17.94 1.92
N PRO A 413 -45.69 19.26 1.92
CA PRO A 413 -44.67 20.32 1.96
C PRO A 413 -43.75 20.30 3.20
N THR A 414 -44.07 19.47 4.20
CA THR A 414 -43.24 19.27 5.40
C THR A 414 -42.66 17.85 5.46
N TYR A 415 -42.63 17.10 4.35
CA TYR A 415 -42.18 15.71 4.31
C TYR A 415 -40.75 15.56 4.86
N ARG A 416 -39.81 16.35 4.35
CA ARG A 416 -38.39 16.30 4.75
C ARG A 416 -38.08 16.99 6.08
N SER A 417 -38.93 17.92 6.52
CA SER A 417 -38.75 18.72 7.76
C SER A 417 -39.55 18.20 8.97
N ARG A 418 -40.38 17.16 8.80
CA ARG A 418 -41.12 16.45 9.86
C ARG A 418 -40.92 14.92 9.80
N ASP A 419 -39.81 14.47 9.24
CA ASP A 419 -39.47 13.05 9.23
C ASP A 419 -38.36 12.76 10.25
N ASN A 420 -38.72 12.07 11.33
CA ASN A 420 -37.76 11.57 12.33
C ASN A 420 -37.23 10.19 11.88
N PHE A 421 -36.51 10.17 10.75
CA PHE A 421 -35.90 8.97 10.17
C PHE A 421 -36.86 7.79 9.93
N GLY A 422 -38.15 8.06 9.71
CA GLY A 422 -39.18 7.07 9.36
C GLY A 422 -39.46 6.97 7.86
N GLY A 423 -38.98 7.92 7.06
CA GLY A 423 -39.20 7.98 5.60
C GLY A 423 -37.98 8.50 4.85
N PHE A 424 -38.06 9.73 4.33
CA PHE A 424 -37.03 10.37 3.52
C PHE A 424 -35.62 10.21 4.07
N TRP A 425 -35.42 10.47 5.36
CA TRP A 425 -34.09 10.43 5.97
C TRP A 425 -33.54 9.01 6.12
N LYS A 426 -34.41 8.00 6.29
CA LYS A 426 -33.98 6.59 6.26
C LYS A 426 -33.52 6.18 4.87
N ASP A 427 -34.29 6.50 3.84
CA ASP A 427 -33.95 6.19 2.45
C ASP A 427 -32.70 6.96 2.00
N TYR A 428 -32.57 8.23 2.39
CA TYR A 428 -31.45 9.09 2.01
C TYR A 428 -30.15 8.70 2.73
N VAL A 429 -30.19 8.41 4.04
CA VAL A 429 -29.01 7.90 4.77
C VAL A 429 -28.61 6.54 4.22
N ASN A 430 -29.55 5.64 3.87
CA ASN A 430 -29.23 4.40 3.16
C ASN A 430 -28.58 4.64 1.79
N ALA A 431 -29.05 5.65 1.04
CA ALA A 431 -28.48 6.00 -0.26
C ALA A 431 -27.06 6.58 -0.17
N GLN A 432 -26.63 7.10 0.99
CA GLN A 432 -25.23 7.47 1.28
C GLN A 432 -24.43 6.28 1.83
N ALA A 433 -24.96 5.60 2.86
CA ALA A 433 -24.31 4.48 3.53
C ALA A 433 -24.00 3.30 2.60
N ASN A 434 -24.83 3.06 1.58
CA ASN A 434 -24.67 1.92 0.68
C ASN A 434 -23.97 2.26 -0.65
N GLN A 435 -23.31 3.42 -0.73
CA GLN A 435 -22.29 3.67 -1.76
C GLN A 435 -21.02 2.83 -1.48
N ALA A 436 -20.15 2.69 -2.49
CA ALA A 436 -18.90 1.93 -2.35
C ALA A 436 -17.87 2.58 -1.38
N ASP A 437 -18.05 3.87 -1.11
CA ASP A 437 -17.34 4.72 -0.16
C ASP A 437 -18.20 5.07 1.08
N GLY A 438 -19.41 4.48 1.19
CA GLY A 438 -20.37 4.73 2.25
C GLY A 438 -20.05 3.99 3.55
N PHE A 439 -20.64 4.43 4.66
CA PHE A 439 -20.30 4.08 6.04
C PHE A 439 -21.23 3.03 6.68
N ASN A 440 -20.79 2.40 7.78
CA ASN A 440 -21.72 1.71 8.69
C ASN A 440 -22.62 2.75 9.39
N VAL A 441 -23.82 2.37 9.82
CA VAL A 441 -24.72 3.26 10.58
C VAL A 441 -24.98 2.65 11.96
N ALA A 442 -24.87 3.46 13.02
CA ALA A 442 -25.18 3.07 14.39
C ALA A 442 -26.21 4.02 15.03
N ILE A 443 -27.26 3.46 15.63
CA ILE A 443 -28.30 4.22 16.35
C ILE A 443 -27.99 4.23 17.85
N ILE A 444 -28.06 5.42 18.45
CA ILE A 444 -28.00 5.63 19.91
C ILE A 444 -29.31 6.27 20.37
N ASP A 445 -30.07 5.52 21.16
CA ASP A 445 -31.37 5.95 21.70
C ASP A 445 -31.37 6.00 23.24
N PHE A 446 -32.00 7.04 23.79
CA PHE A 446 -31.99 7.33 25.22
C PHE A 446 -33.27 6.88 25.91
N ARG A 447 -33.09 6.03 26.92
CA ARG A 447 -34.13 5.44 27.77
C ARG A 447 -35.17 4.63 26.98
N VAL A 448 -34.70 3.74 26.13
CA VAL A 448 -35.50 2.62 25.63
C VAL A 448 -36.10 1.89 26.83
N PRO A 449 -37.43 1.69 26.93
CA PRO A 449 -38.02 0.93 28.02
C PRO A 449 -37.82 -0.56 27.75
N ALA A 450 -37.56 -1.37 28.78
CA ALA A 450 -37.36 -2.83 28.64
C ALA A 450 -38.54 -3.57 27.98
N SER A 451 -39.76 -3.02 28.04
CA SER A 451 -40.95 -3.51 27.32
C SER A 451 -41.00 -3.13 25.84
N GLY A 452 -40.19 -2.15 25.41
CA GLY A 452 -40.03 -1.66 24.05
C GLY A 452 -38.79 -2.20 23.33
N THR A 453 -37.77 -2.69 24.05
CA THR A 453 -36.49 -3.19 23.48
C THR A 453 -36.70 -4.17 22.33
N GLN A 454 -37.65 -5.12 22.45
CA GLN A 454 -37.98 -6.06 21.38
C GLN A 454 -38.52 -5.39 20.09
N LYS A 455 -39.31 -4.31 20.22
CA LYS A 455 -39.80 -3.54 19.05
C LYS A 455 -38.66 -2.71 18.46
N TRP A 456 -37.90 -2.03 19.31
CA TRP A 456 -36.77 -1.19 18.93
C TRP A 456 -35.69 -1.98 18.18
N MET A 457 -35.25 -3.11 18.71
CA MET A 457 -34.27 -3.99 18.04
C MET A 457 -34.79 -4.56 16.71
N ASN A 458 -36.08 -4.90 16.62
CA ASN A 458 -36.68 -5.32 15.33
C ASN A 458 -36.61 -4.19 14.28
N GLU A 459 -36.79 -2.94 14.67
CA GLU A 459 -36.72 -1.80 13.74
C GLU A 459 -35.28 -1.43 13.35
N VAL A 460 -34.35 -1.41 14.31
CA VAL A 460 -32.94 -1.04 14.09
C VAL A 460 -32.19 -2.14 13.33
N VAL A 461 -32.26 -3.39 13.82
CA VAL A 461 -31.56 -4.53 13.23
C VAL A 461 -32.36 -5.10 12.05
N GLY A 462 -33.60 -5.53 12.31
CA GLY A 462 -34.40 -6.31 11.35
C GLY A 462 -35.01 -5.54 10.17
N ASN A 463 -35.31 -4.24 10.36
CA ASN A 463 -35.90 -3.40 9.31
C ASN A 463 -34.91 -2.37 8.71
N SER A 464 -33.70 -2.22 9.25
CA SER A 464 -32.77 -1.16 8.84
C SER A 464 -31.32 -1.62 8.63
N ASP A 465 -30.92 -2.83 9.04
CA ASP A 465 -29.55 -3.35 8.95
C ASP A 465 -28.48 -2.44 9.60
N TYR A 466 -28.83 -1.81 10.73
CA TYR A 466 -27.94 -0.89 11.47
C TYR A 466 -27.48 -1.45 12.82
N LEU A 467 -26.35 -0.94 13.33
CA LEU A 467 -25.87 -1.22 14.68
C LEU A 467 -26.77 -0.54 15.73
N ALA A 468 -26.96 -1.18 16.87
CA ALA A 468 -27.82 -0.68 17.95
C ALA A 468 -27.03 -0.47 19.25
N TYR A 469 -27.23 0.68 19.91
CA TYR A 469 -26.84 0.89 21.30
C TYR A 469 -27.92 1.66 22.07
N ASP A 470 -28.23 1.19 23.27
CA ASP A 470 -29.24 1.79 24.14
C ASP A 470 -28.61 2.46 25.36
N VAL A 471 -29.20 3.58 25.79
CA VAL A 471 -28.82 4.28 27.03
C VAL A 471 -30.00 4.19 27.99
N SER A 472 -30.30 2.97 28.46
CA SER A 472 -31.55 2.61 29.15
C SER A 472 -31.69 3.18 30.57
N GLY A 473 -32.07 4.46 30.63
CA GLY A 473 -32.45 5.17 31.86
C GLY A 473 -31.48 6.26 32.30
N ALA A 474 -30.35 6.42 31.62
CA ALA A 474 -29.33 7.42 31.91
C ALA A 474 -29.43 8.68 31.03
N ASN A 475 -28.70 9.72 31.44
CA ASN A 475 -28.48 10.96 30.68
C ASN A 475 -27.09 11.00 30.00
N HIS A 476 -26.17 10.13 30.41
CA HIS A 476 -24.75 10.17 30.05
C HIS A 476 -24.16 8.77 29.99
N PHE A 477 -23.12 8.59 29.18
CA PHE A 477 -22.44 7.30 28.92
C PHE A 477 -21.49 6.84 30.05
N ASN A 478 -21.60 7.39 31.26
CA ASN A 478 -20.68 7.13 32.39
C ASN A 478 -21.34 6.48 33.63
N SER A 479 -22.66 6.25 33.62
CA SER A 479 -23.36 5.65 34.76
C SER A 479 -23.46 4.12 34.67
N ALA A 480 -23.56 3.57 33.47
CA ALA A 480 -23.54 2.14 33.16
C ALA A 480 -23.18 1.94 31.69
N VAL A 481 -22.69 0.75 31.34
CA VAL A 481 -22.83 0.20 29.98
C VAL A 481 -24.10 -0.64 30.04
N TYR A 482 -25.02 -0.43 29.09
CA TYR A 482 -26.29 -1.14 29.05
C TYR A 482 -26.19 -2.33 28.11
N ASP A 483 -26.49 -3.51 28.63
CA ASP A 483 -26.42 -4.76 27.88
C ASP A 483 -27.75 -5.10 27.18
N ASP A 484 -28.79 -4.26 27.17
CA ASP A 484 -30.14 -4.64 26.69
C ASP A 484 -30.17 -4.94 25.18
N ALA A 485 -29.56 -4.10 24.34
CA ALA A 485 -29.35 -4.37 22.91
C ALA A 485 -28.53 -5.66 22.68
N LYS A 486 -27.44 -5.83 23.43
CA LYS A 486 -26.53 -6.98 23.35
C LYS A 486 -27.22 -8.29 23.76
N ASN A 487 -27.89 -8.29 24.91
CA ASN A 487 -28.64 -9.43 25.44
C ASN A 487 -29.76 -9.86 24.50
N TRP A 488 -30.35 -8.92 23.75
CA TRP A 488 -31.33 -9.24 22.71
C TRP A 488 -30.69 -10.00 21.54
N LEU A 489 -29.54 -9.54 21.02
CA LEU A 489 -28.78 -10.21 19.96
C LEU A 489 -28.33 -11.62 20.40
N ASP A 490 -27.76 -11.72 21.60
CA ASP A 490 -27.36 -12.98 22.23
C ASP A 490 -28.56 -13.95 22.34
N ALA A 491 -29.74 -13.45 22.74
CA ALA A 491 -30.96 -14.25 22.88
C ALA A 491 -31.59 -14.69 21.54
N GLN A 492 -31.33 -13.97 20.44
CA GLN A 492 -31.68 -14.43 19.09
C GLN A 492 -30.62 -15.40 18.49
N GLY A 493 -29.45 -15.54 19.12
CA GLY A 493 -28.32 -16.30 18.58
C GLY A 493 -27.66 -15.62 17.37
N LEU A 494 -27.79 -14.29 17.26
CA LEU A 494 -27.27 -13.51 16.13
C LEU A 494 -25.82 -13.10 16.40
N ALA A 495 -24.88 -13.90 15.89
CA ALA A 495 -23.46 -13.57 15.94
C ALA A 495 -23.08 -12.45 14.97
N ALA A 496 -22.13 -11.61 15.40
CA ALA A 496 -21.40 -10.67 14.57
C ALA A 496 -20.47 -11.39 13.58
N PRO A 497 -19.92 -10.69 12.55
CA PRO A 497 -18.87 -11.23 11.71
C PRO A 497 -17.60 -11.49 12.54
N ALA A 498 -16.88 -12.56 12.24
CA ALA A 498 -15.63 -12.85 12.94
C ALA A 498 -14.57 -11.80 12.61
N GLN A 499 -13.95 -11.21 13.64
CA GLN A 499 -12.82 -10.28 13.50
C GLN A 499 -11.48 -11.00 13.20
N THR A 500 -11.52 -12.29 12.86
CA THR A 500 -10.34 -13.16 12.79
C THR A 500 -9.35 -12.72 11.72
N GLY A 501 -8.14 -12.34 12.15
CA GLY A 501 -7.11 -11.74 11.31
C GLY A 501 -7.31 -10.25 11.00
N ALA A 502 -8.34 -9.58 11.55
CA ALA A 502 -8.51 -8.15 11.40
C ALA A 502 -7.53 -7.36 12.28
N HIS A 503 -7.24 -7.83 13.49
CA HIS A 503 -6.18 -7.25 14.33
C HIS A 503 -4.85 -8.03 14.17
N PRO A 504 -3.74 -7.35 13.80
CA PRO A 504 -2.48 -8.03 13.51
C PRO A 504 -1.74 -8.50 14.78
N THR A 505 -1.35 -9.77 14.79
CA THR A 505 -0.59 -10.41 15.89
C THR A 505 0.91 -10.16 15.86
N ASP A 506 1.44 -9.67 14.74
CA ASP A 506 2.88 -9.44 14.51
C ASP A 506 3.27 -7.95 14.50
N LEU A 507 2.44 -7.06 15.08
CA LEU A 507 2.88 -5.71 15.45
C LEU A 507 4.20 -5.79 16.23
N TYR A 508 5.17 -4.97 15.83
CA TYR A 508 6.54 -4.98 16.36
C TYR A 508 7.19 -6.39 16.40
N GLY A 509 6.86 -7.25 15.43
CA GLY A 509 7.38 -8.61 15.33
C GLY A 509 6.81 -9.58 16.37
N GLY A 510 5.64 -9.27 16.95
CA GLY A 510 5.02 -10.02 18.03
C GLY A 510 5.48 -9.64 19.43
N PHE A 511 6.30 -8.59 19.58
CA PHE A 511 6.61 -8.00 20.88
C PHE A 511 5.55 -6.96 21.25
N VAL A 512 4.91 -7.15 22.39
CA VAL A 512 3.85 -6.28 22.92
C VAL A 512 3.78 -6.51 24.43
N ALA A 513 3.75 -5.46 25.25
CA ALA A 513 3.70 -5.63 26.72
C ALA A 513 2.28 -6.02 27.17
N ASP A 514 2.00 -7.32 27.31
CA ASP A 514 0.64 -7.87 27.45
C ASP A 514 0.49 -8.95 28.54
N GLY A 515 1.58 -9.41 29.17
CA GLY A 515 1.57 -10.49 30.15
C GLY A 515 1.71 -11.89 29.57
N SER A 516 1.79 -12.02 28.25
CA SER A 516 2.47 -13.13 27.56
C SER A 516 3.94 -13.16 27.99
N THR A 517 4.62 -14.26 27.66
CA THR A 517 6.08 -14.33 27.68
C THR A 517 6.59 -15.37 26.65
N GLY A 518 5.88 -15.50 25.52
CA GLY A 518 6.19 -16.42 24.42
C GLY A 518 7.36 -15.93 23.57
N GLU A 519 7.20 -14.71 23.07
CA GLU A 519 8.17 -13.84 22.41
C GLU A 519 9.51 -13.67 23.15
N TRP A 520 9.53 -13.51 24.48
CA TRP A 520 10.77 -13.42 25.26
C TRP A 520 11.59 -14.71 25.35
N ASN A 521 11.06 -15.89 24.98
CA ASN A 521 11.79 -17.17 25.12
C ASN A 521 13.02 -17.29 24.20
N ALA A 522 13.06 -16.52 23.10
CA ALA A 522 14.20 -16.49 22.19
C ALA A 522 15.26 -15.43 22.61
N GLU A 523 14.92 -14.52 23.51
CA GLU A 523 15.78 -13.39 23.87
C GLU A 523 16.82 -13.78 24.94
N THR A 524 18.01 -13.20 24.82
CA THR A 524 19.05 -13.36 25.85
C THR A 524 18.86 -12.29 26.93
N PRO A 525 18.75 -12.66 28.21
CA PRO A 525 18.60 -11.69 29.28
C PRO A 525 19.91 -10.92 29.51
N ILE A 526 19.81 -9.59 29.66
CA ILE A 526 20.94 -8.70 29.99
C ILE A 526 21.35 -8.76 31.47
N PHE A 527 20.56 -9.45 32.31
CA PHE A 527 20.89 -9.80 33.69
C PHE A 527 20.32 -11.17 34.05
N SER A 528 21.05 -11.97 34.83
CA SER A 528 20.57 -13.25 35.35
C SER A 528 21.15 -13.58 36.73
N ASP A 529 20.29 -13.77 37.73
CA ASP A 529 20.61 -14.28 39.06
C ASP A 529 19.57 -15.34 39.50
N ALA A 530 19.94 -16.62 39.43
CA ALA A 530 19.06 -17.72 39.85
C ALA A 530 18.73 -17.72 41.37
N ALA A 531 19.50 -16.99 42.19
CA ALA A 531 19.22 -16.85 43.62
C ALA A 531 18.10 -15.82 43.89
N GLY A 532 18.05 -14.71 43.14
CA GLY A 532 17.13 -13.59 43.35
C GLY A 532 17.54 -12.68 44.51
N ASN A 533 18.83 -12.59 44.82
CA ASN A 533 19.36 -12.00 46.06
C ASN A 533 19.47 -10.45 46.04
N ASN A 534 18.74 -9.79 45.15
CA ASN A 534 18.75 -8.33 44.94
C ASN A 534 17.65 -7.56 45.72
N GLY A 535 16.91 -8.21 46.62
CA GLY A 535 15.89 -7.55 47.46
C GLY A 535 14.50 -7.39 46.84
N LYS A 536 14.34 -7.56 45.52
CA LYS A 536 13.03 -7.74 44.85
C LYS A 536 12.80 -9.16 44.33
N GLY A 537 13.76 -10.07 44.50
CA GLY A 537 13.64 -11.46 44.02
C GLY A 537 13.82 -11.62 42.52
N ILE A 538 14.32 -10.59 41.81
CA ILE A 538 14.45 -10.57 40.36
C ILE A 538 15.47 -11.64 39.92
N THR A 539 15.07 -12.53 39.04
CA THR A 539 15.92 -13.59 38.49
C THR A 539 16.50 -13.24 37.14
N LYS A 540 15.82 -12.42 36.32
CA LYS A 540 16.34 -11.95 35.03
C LYS A 540 15.81 -10.57 34.64
N VAL A 541 16.54 -9.91 33.74
CA VAL A 541 16.07 -8.73 33.01
C VAL A 541 16.39 -8.91 31.53
N TYR A 542 15.44 -8.57 30.66
CA TYR A 542 15.54 -8.61 29.20
C TYR A 542 15.22 -7.22 28.63
N VAL A 543 15.77 -6.89 27.46
CA VAL A 543 15.40 -5.69 26.68
C VAL A 543 15.34 -6.01 25.19
N LYS A 544 14.47 -5.32 24.46
CA LYS A 544 14.29 -5.44 23.01
C LYS A 544 14.10 -4.06 22.40
N PHE A 545 14.60 -3.86 21.18
CA PHE A 545 14.21 -2.74 20.32
C PHE A 545 13.58 -3.32 19.06
N VAL A 546 12.35 -2.93 18.72
CA VAL A 546 11.72 -3.27 17.44
C VAL A 546 10.95 -2.06 16.92
N GLY A 547 11.26 -1.64 15.71
CA GLY A 547 10.74 -0.38 15.16
C GLY A 547 11.24 0.84 15.94
N ASP A 548 10.27 1.69 16.23
CA ASP A 548 10.26 2.82 17.15
C ASP A 548 9.99 2.40 18.60
N ARG A 549 9.73 1.13 18.93
CA ARG A 549 9.47 0.69 20.30
C ARG A 549 10.71 0.15 21.01
N PHE A 550 10.82 0.47 22.29
CA PHE A 550 11.66 -0.23 23.25
C PHE A 550 10.77 -1.07 24.17
N PHE A 551 11.17 -2.33 24.39
CA PHE A 551 10.53 -3.24 25.34
C PHE A 551 11.54 -3.68 26.40
N MET A 552 11.04 -3.96 27.60
CA MET A 552 11.82 -4.54 28.70
C MET A 552 10.97 -5.50 29.50
N MET A 553 11.53 -6.64 29.91
CA MET A 553 10.85 -7.59 30.79
C MET A 553 11.71 -7.96 31.99
N VAL A 554 11.08 -7.98 33.16
CA VAL A 554 11.69 -8.30 34.46
C VAL A 554 11.03 -9.58 34.97
N GLU A 555 11.83 -10.63 35.15
CA GLU A 555 11.38 -11.91 35.73
C GLU A 555 11.84 -12.00 37.19
N ALA A 556 10.99 -12.51 38.08
CA ALA A 556 11.30 -12.75 39.48
C ALA A 556 10.99 -14.17 39.96
N LYS A 557 11.49 -14.49 41.15
CA LYS A 557 11.39 -15.79 41.83
C LYS A 557 10.04 -16.03 42.52
N GLN A 558 9.27 -14.97 42.72
CA GLN A 558 7.96 -14.92 43.37
C GLN A 558 7.12 -13.82 42.67
N THR A 559 5.83 -13.72 43.00
CA THR A 559 4.95 -12.69 42.45
C THR A 559 5.58 -11.31 42.61
N ILE A 560 5.82 -10.62 41.48
CA ILE A 560 6.57 -9.38 41.49
C ILE A 560 5.63 -8.22 41.87
N SER A 561 6.15 -7.24 42.60
CA SER A 561 5.44 -5.99 42.85
C SER A 561 6.42 -4.84 42.69
N LEU A 562 6.26 -4.12 41.58
CA LEU A 562 7.08 -2.96 41.23
C LEU A 562 6.37 -1.63 41.55
N ALA A 563 5.29 -1.66 42.33
CA ALA A 563 4.65 -0.44 42.83
C ALA A 563 5.65 0.44 43.60
N GLN A 564 5.63 1.75 43.32
CA GLN A 564 6.57 2.77 43.80
C GLN A 564 8.05 2.55 43.39
N GLU A 565 8.38 1.58 42.54
CA GLU A 565 9.75 1.31 42.08
C GLU A 565 10.21 2.34 41.03
N MET A 566 11.52 2.42 40.80
CA MET A 566 12.08 3.13 39.63
C MET A 566 13.07 2.24 38.89
N ILE A 567 13.05 2.32 37.56
CA ILE A 567 14.05 1.76 36.64
C ILE A 567 14.83 2.95 36.08
N TYR A 568 16.15 2.95 36.17
CA TYR A 568 17.00 4.04 35.67
C TYR A 568 17.69 3.65 34.36
N PHE A 569 18.03 4.64 33.54
CA PHE A 569 18.93 4.52 32.40
C PHE A 569 19.98 5.65 32.47
N ASP A 570 21.21 5.30 32.10
CA ASP A 570 22.43 6.12 32.18
C ASP A 570 23.24 5.81 30.91
N TYR A 571 23.56 6.82 30.10
CA TYR A 571 24.26 6.64 28.82
C TYR A 571 25.53 7.49 28.70
N ASP A 572 25.74 8.50 29.56
CA ASP A 572 27.02 9.22 29.64
C ASP A 572 28.07 8.47 30.48
N LYS A 573 27.63 7.69 31.47
CA LYS A 573 28.43 6.88 32.40
C LYS A 573 29.35 7.69 33.31
N ASP A 574 28.98 8.91 33.70
CA ASP A 574 29.82 9.79 34.54
C ASP A 574 30.14 9.20 35.94
N GLY A 575 29.40 8.17 36.38
CA GLY A 575 30.07 6.99 36.94
C GLY A 575 30.15 6.82 38.48
N PRO A 576 30.93 5.83 38.96
CA PRO A 576 30.53 5.09 40.18
C PRO A 576 30.90 5.72 41.54
N THR A 577 31.54 6.89 41.61
CA THR A 577 32.01 7.46 42.89
C THR A 577 30.89 7.99 43.80
N GLY A 578 29.64 8.00 43.33
CA GLY A 578 28.49 8.64 43.97
C GLY A 578 27.50 7.72 44.71
N TRP A 579 27.84 6.47 45.07
CA TRP A 579 26.88 5.53 45.72
C TRP A 579 26.53 5.91 47.18
N GLN A 580 25.79 7.00 47.35
CA GLN A 580 25.19 7.43 48.62
C GLN A 580 23.90 6.63 48.86
N PRO A 581 23.67 6.02 50.04
CA PRO A 581 22.49 5.16 50.31
C PRO A 581 21.11 5.84 50.31
N SER A 582 20.94 7.04 49.74
CA SER A 582 19.71 7.84 49.83
C SER A 582 19.29 8.55 48.53
N TRP A 583 20.22 8.92 47.64
CA TRP A 583 19.93 9.58 46.35
C TRP A 583 20.93 9.14 45.28
N PRO A 584 20.49 8.78 44.05
CA PRO A 584 21.39 8.52 42.92
C PRO A 584 21.91 9.84 42.32
N THR A 585 23.20 9.89 41.98
CA THR A 585 23.81 10.95 41.16
C THR A 585 23.52 10.74 39.67
N SER A 586 23.18 11.82 38.96
CA SER A 586 22.81 11.91 37.52
C SER A 586 22.64 10.59 36.73
N PRO A 587 21.47 9.93 36.79
CA PRO A 587 20.99 9.06 35.73
C PRO A 587 20.28 9.88 34.64
N ASP A 588 20.53 9.59 33.37
CA ASP A 588 19.96 10.32 32.22
C ASP A 588 18.44 10.21 32.05
N SER A 589 17.82 9.12 32.52
CA SER A 589 16.36 9.01 32.59
C SER A 589 15.92 7.93 33.56
N ARG A 590 14.61 7.86 33.83
CA ARG A 590 14.02 6.77 34.60
C ARG A 590 12.56 6.52 34.26
N ILE A 591 12.13 5.26 34.36
CA ILE A 591 10.71 4.91 34.53
C ILE A 591 10.41 4.96 36.02
N TYR A 592 9.37 5.71 36.42
CA TYR A 592 8.76 5.62 37.75
C TYR A 592 7.44 4.86 37.66
N LEU A 593 7.27 3.83 38.49
CA LEU A 593 6.03 3.08 38.59
C LEU A 593 5.24 3.59 39.79
N GLU A 594 4.09 4.22 39.57
CA GLU A 594 3.22 4.66 40.67
C GLU A 594 2.49 3.46 41.29
N ASN A 595 1.97 2.55 40.45
CA ASN A 595 1.30 1.32 40.87
C ASN A 595 1.40 0.24 39.77
N LEU A 596 0.61 -0.82 39.85
CA LEU A 596 0.68 -1.97 38.93
C LEU A 596 0.36 -1.61 37.48
N ASN A 597 -0.53 -0.64 37.27
CA ASN A 597 -1.11 -0.31 35.96
C ASN A 597 -0.66 1.08 35.44
N GLN A 598 0.26 1.74 36.15
CA GLN A 598 0.65 3.13 35.89
C GLN A 598 2.16 3.32 36.06
N ALA A 599 2.84 3.54 34.94
CA ALA A 599 4.26 3.85 34.85
C ALA A 599 4.49 5.09 33.96
N TYR A 600 5.55 5.84 34.28
CA TYR A 600 5.87 7.12 33.64
C TYR A 600 7.35 7.22 33.32
N LEU A 601 7.69 7.64 32.11
CA LEU A 601 9.06 7.96 31.76
C LEU A 601 9.39 9.43 32.14
N LEU A 602 10.58 9.63 32.70
CA LEU A 602 11.09 10.89 33.26
C LEU A 602 12.54 11.13 32.79
N PRO A 603 12.77 12.00 31.79
CA PRO A 603 14.12 12.35 31.32
C PRO A 603 14.85 13.32 32.26
N HIS A 604 16.18 13.31 32.18
CA HIS A 604 17.07 14.26 32.86
C HIS A 604 17.08 15.63 32.15
N ALA A 605 17.49 16.69 32.87
CA ALA A 605 17.45 18.08 32.39
C ALA A 605 18.82 18.65 31.99
N GLY A 606 19.89 17.85 32.10
CA GLY A 606 21.26 18.24 31.75
C GLY A 606 22.00 19.00 32.86
N ALA A 607 23.34 18.95 32.80
CA ALA A 607 24.21 19.54 33.81
C ALA A 607 24.07 21.07 33.91
N GLY A 608 24.03 21.59 35.15
CA GLY A 608 24.10 23.03 35.44
C GLY A 608 22.85 23.67 36.06
N GLN A 609 21.71 22.98 36.12
CA GLN A 609 20.52 23.44 36.89
C GLN A 609 20.34 22.69 38.23
N GLY A 610 21.32 21.86 38.59
CA GLY A 610 21.21 20.84 39.64
C GLY A 610 20.57 19.57 39.12
N ASP A 611 21.01 18.41 39.61
CA ASP A 611 20.59 17.06 39.20
C ASP A 611 19.11 16.81 39.54
N VAL A 612 18.22 17.34 38.71
CA VAL A 612 16.77 17.32 38.90
C VAL A 612 16.10 16.87 37.62
N PHE A 613 15.70 15.59 37.61
CA PHE A 613 14.57 15.15 36.78
C PHE A 613 13.42 16.12 37.00
N LYS A 614 12.95 16.82 35.95
CA LYS A 614 11.78 17.70 36.07
C LYS A 614 10.61 16.88 36.65
N PHE A 615 9.84 17.40 37.61
CA PHE A 615 9.28 18.75 37.63
C PHE A 615 9.58 19.57 38.89
N SER A 616 9.45 20.90 38.76
CA SER A 616 9.72 21.87 39.82
C SER A 616 8.52 22.04 40.79
N SER A 617 8.57 21.32 41.93
CA SER A 617 7.95 21.60 43.25
C SER A 617 7.26 20.36 43.85
N PRO A 618 7.41 20.08 45.17
CA PRO A 618 6.57 19.13 45.90
C PRO A 618 5.07 19.46 45.93
N SER A 619 4.69 20.67 45.50
CA SER A 619 3.31 21.14 45.36
C SER A 619 2.88 21.43 43.91
N ALA A 620 3.66 20.97 42.92
CA ALA A 620 3.12 20.80 41.57
C ALA A 620 1.99 19.74 41.64
N PRO A 621 0.90 19.86 40.86
CA PRO A 621 -0.15 18.84 40.87
C PRO A 621 0.41 17.49 40.43
N THR A 622 -0.22 16.39 40.87
CA THR A 622 0.23 15.01 40.65
C THR A 622 0.53 14.74 39.17
N ASN A 623 1.81 14.67 38.83
CA ASN A 623 2.30 14.85 37.46
C ASN A 623 2.74 13.51 36.87
N ARG A 624 2.07 13.10 35.79
CA ARG A 624 2.19 11.78 35.16
C ARG A 624 2.96 11.92 33.84
N GLY A 625 4.18 11.41 33.82
CA GLY A 625 5.10 11.55 32.67
C GLY A 625 4.70 10.75 31.43
N TRP A 626 5.59 10.75 30.44
CA TRP A 626 5.40 10.12 29.12
C TRP A 626 4.88 8.68 29.21
N PRO A 627 4.06 8.24 28.23
CA PRO A 627 3.37 6.96 28.27
C PRO A 627 4.37 5.79 28.29
N VAL A 628 4.40 5.07 29.41
CA VAL A 628 5.01 3.74 29.51
C VAL A 628 3.87 2.75 29.73
N ARG A 629 3.64 1.92 28.72
CA ARG A 629 2.78 0.75 28.86
C ARG A 629 3.47 -0.24 29.80
N VAL A 630 2.73 -0.70 30.80
CA VAL A 630 3.22 -1.67 31.80
C VAL A 630 2.16 -2.73 32.05
N VAL A 631 2.57 -4.00 32.08
CA VAL A 631 1.72 -5.13 32.48
C VAL A 631 2.49 -6.01 33.46
N GLN A 632 1.84 -6.41 34.57
CA GLN A 632 2.44 -7.25 35.60
C GLN A 632 1.63 -8.56 35.72
N SER A 633 2.26 -9.67 35.36
CA SER A 633 1.66 -11.00 35.26
C SER A 633 2.41 -11.97 36.18
N GLY A 634 1.84 -12.21 37.37
CA GLY A 634 2.41 -13.11 38.37
C GLY A 634 3.85 -12.75 38.75
N THR A 635 4.82 -13.57 38.35
CA THR A 635 6.24 -13.39 38.65
C THR A 635 6.97 -12.43 37.69
N ARG A 636 6.28 -11.86 36.70
CA ARG A 636 6.88 -11.09 35.61
C ARG A 636 6.25 -9.71 35.43
N ALA A 637 7.03 -8.77 34.94
CA ALA A 637 6.58 -7.42 34.60
C ALA A 637 7.20 -6.97 33.27
N GLU A 638 6.37 -6.46 32.37
CA GLU A 638 6.76 -5.96 31.06
C GLU A 638 6.57 -4.45 30.96
N PHE A 639 7.38 -3.82 30.11
CA PHE A 639 7.40 -2.39 29.85
C PHE A 639 7.56 -2.14 28.36
N GLU A 640 6.86 -1.13 27.84
CA GLU A 640 6.93 -0.71 26.44
C GLU A 640 6.73 0.81 26.33
N PHE A 641 7.56 1.48 25.52
CA PHE A 641 7.43 2.90 25.17
C PHE A 641 8.19 3.21 23.85
N ASP A 642 7.95 4.38 23.24
CA ASP A 642 8.73 4.81 22.07
C ASP A 642 10.20 5.04 22.46
N ARG A 643 11.10 4.33 21.77
CA ARG A 643 12.55 4.32 22.00
C ARG A 643 13.14 5.72 21.98
N ASN A 644 12.63 6.65 21.17
CA ASN A 644 13.23 7.95 20.91
C ASN A 644 13.12 8.90 22.11
N TYR A 645 12.18 8.65 23.03
CA TYR A 645 12.09 9.38 24.31
C TYR A 645 13.32 9.19 25.22
N VAL A 646 14.15 8.16 25.00
CA VAL A 646 15.40 7.91 25.76
C VAL A 646 16.60 7.59 24.88
N PHE A 647 16.37 6.86 23.78
CA PHE A 647 17.36 6.26 22.88
C PHE A 647 17.19 6.75 21.42
N PRO A 648 17.18 8.08 21.17
CA PRO A 648 17.02 8.64 19.84
C PRO A 648 18.15 8.18 18.91
N ALA A 649 17.95 8.30 17.59
CA ALA A 649 18.90 7.82 16.58
C ALA A 649 20.36 8.33 16.75
N ALA A 650 20.57 9.48 17.40
CA ALA A 650 21.90 10.01 17.72
C ALA A 650 22.69 9.16 18.74
N MET A 651 22.03 8.32 19.56
CA MET A 651 22.66 7.39 20.50
C MET A 651 22.99 6.04 19.87
N ALA A 652 22.99 5.95 18.53
CA ALA A 652 23.38 4.78 17.76
C ALA A 652 24.74 4.20 18.22
N GLY A 653 24.73 3.01 18.82
CA GLY A 653 25.94 2.34 19.31
C GLY A 653 26.38 2.74 20.73
N THR A 654 25.66 3.64 21.41
CA THR A 654 25.92 3.97 22.82
C THR A 654 25.50 2.80 23.71
N GLU A 655 26.38 2.38 24.62
CA GLU A 655 26.04 1.44 25.69
C GLU A 655 25.38 2.19 26.84
N VAL A 656 24.20 1.73 27.25
CA VAL A 656 23.38 2.23 28.36
C VAL A 656 23.54 1.30 29.55
N TRP A 657 23.73 1.87 30.73
CA TRP A 657 23.65 1.17 32.02
C TRP A 657 22.25 1.33 32.62
N THR A 658 21.75 0.31 33.29
CA THR A 658 20.41 0.33 33.90
C THR A 658 20.40 -0.38 35.26
N TRP A 659 19.51 0.04 36.15
CA TRP A 659 19.29 -0.58 37.46
C TRP A 659 17.90 -0.21 37.99
N LEU A 660 17.45 -0.93 39.02
CA LEU A 660 16.24 -0.60 39.76
C LEU A 660 16.59 0.02 41.12
N ARG A 661 15.70 0.84 41.68
CA ARG A 661 15.98 1.60 42.93
C ARG A 661 16.09 0.71 44.16
N VAL A 662 15.14 -0.21 44.37
CA VAL A 662 15.16 -1.15 45.51
C VAL A 662 15.81 -2.48 45.12
N ALA A 663 15.70 -2.90 43.86
CA ALA A 663 16.37 -4.13 43.39
C ALA A 663 17.85 -3.88 43.10
N ASN A 664 18.70 -4.02 44.13
CA ASN A 664 20.12 -3.72 44.01
C ASN A 664 20.88 -4.87 43.32
N PHE A 665 21.21 -4.68 42.04
CA PHE A 665 22.03 -5.61 41.25
C PHE A 665 23.55 -5.45 41.46
N GLY A 666 24.00 -4.58 42.38
CA GLY A 666 25.41 -4.26 42.62
C GLY A 666 25.94 -3.02 41.88
N GLY A 667 25.13 -2.40 41.01
CA GLY A 667 25.50 -1.22 40.22
C GLY A 667 26.27 -1.56 38.93
N SER A 668 25.98 -0.85 37.82
CA SER A 668 26.56 -1.02 36.47
C SER A 668 26.50 -2.44 35.84
N SER A 669 25.94 -3.42 36.55
CA SER A 669 25.94 -4.84 36.21
C SER A 669 24.90 -5.25 35.17
N VAL A 670 23.96 -4.37 34.85
CA VAL A 670 22.93 -4.55 33.82
C VAL A 670 23.11 -3.45 32.77
N ARG A 671 23.35 -3.83 31.52
CA ARG A 671 23.67 -2.90 30.43
C ARG A 671 23.33 -3.48 29.06
N PHE A 672 23.05 -2.60 28.11
CA PHE A 672 22.73 -2.94 26.72
C PHE A 672 23.28 -1.86 25.77
N THR A 673 23.32 -2.13 24.46
CA THR A 673 23.71 -1.13 23.45
C THR A 673 22.49 -0.67 22.68
N VAL A 674 22.29 0.64 22.54
CA VAL A 674 21.25 1.20 21.66
C VAL A 674 21.59 0.81 20.21
N PRO A 675 20.71 0.08 19.51
CA PRO A 675 20.97 -0.30 18.12
C PRO A 675 21.00 0.94 17.24
N GLY A 676 21.95 0.96 16.30
CA GLY A 676 22.12 2.07 15.37
C GLY A 676 20.87 2.34 14.54
N GLY A 677 20.71 3.59 14.07
CA GLY A 677 19.56 4.08 13.31
C GLY A 677 19.38 3.51 11.90
N GLY A 678 19.75 2.24 11.68
CA GLY A 678 19.22 1.46 10.58
C GLY A 678 17.81 0.95 10.91
N THR A 679 17.03 0.61 9.88
CA THR A 679 15.75 -0.08 10.06
C THR A 679 15.92 -1.38 10.85
N PRO A 680 14.93 -1.79 11.67
CA PRO A 680 15.13 -2.85 12.68
C PRO A 680 15.57 -4.19 12.09
N PRO A 681 16.46 -4.94 12.78
CA PRO A 681 16.74 -6.32 12.43
C PRO A 681 15.55 -7.23 12.81
N SER A 682 15.10 -8.02 11.86
CA SER A 682 14.07 -9.06 12.02
C SER A 682 14.58 -10.36 11.38
N PRO A 683 14.24 -11.57 11.89
CA PRO A 683 15.30 -12.52 12.21
C PRO A 683 15.91 -13.27 11.03
N SER A 684 17.18 -13.69 11.19
CA SER A 684 17.67 -14.89 10.51
C SER A 684 17.41 -16.09 11.43
N PRO A 685 16.57 -17.06 11.03
CA PRO A 685 16.35 -18.27 11.80
C PRO A 685 17.46 -19.30 11.56
N THR A 686 17.94 -19.91 12.63
CA THR A 686 18.64 -21.21 12.56
C THR A 686 17.63 -22.33 12.29
N PRO A 687 17.76 -23.13 11.22
CA PRO A 687 17.06 -24.40 11.10
C PRO A 687 17.63 -25.41 12.11
N SER A 688 16.79 -26.32 12.61
CA SER A 688 17.20 -27.35 13.57
C SER A 688 16.61 -28.72 13.22
N SER A 689 17.50 -29.70 13.02
CA SER A 689 17.22 -31.11 12.73
C SER A 689 18.47 -32.01 12.66
N SER A 690 19.75 -31.62 12.57
CA SER A 690 20.54 -30.42 12.14
C SER A 690 20.79 -30.17 10.63
N PRO A 691 20.04 -29.33 9.90
CA PRO A 691 20.50 -28.69 8.67
C PRO A 691 21.35 -27.44 9.00
N PRO A 692 22.03 -26.83 8.01
CA PRO A 692 22.75 -25.57 8.18
C PRO A 692 21.79 -24.37 8.30
N PRO A 693 22.24 -23.24 8.89
CA PRO A 693 21.57 -21.93 8.82
C PRO A 693 20.98 -21.68 7.44
N ALA A 694 19.65 -21.56 7.36
CA ALA A 694 18.97 -21.19 6.13
C ALA A 694 19.47 -19.79 5.82
N GLN A 695 20.21 -19.65 4.73
CA GLN A 695 20.84 -18.38 4.44
C GLN A 695 19.77 -17.42 3.91
N PRO A 696 19.87 -16.12 4.24
CA PRO A 696 19.20 -15.09 3.47
C PRO A 696 19.44 -15.36 1.98
N PRO A 697 18.39 -15.39 1.15
CA PRO A 697 18.44 -16.06 -0.14
C PRO A 697 19.49 -15.43 -1.05
N VAL A 698 20.29 -16.24 -1.74
CA VAL A 698 21.36 -15.76 -2.63
C VAL A 698 20.73 -15.21 -3.91
N ILE A 699 20.39 -13.92 -3.85
CA ILE A 699 19.86 -13.16 -4.98
C ILE A 699 20.90 -13.14 -6.10
N SER A 700 20.50 -13.67 -7.25
CA SER A 700 21.30 -13.85 -8.46
C SER A 700 20.50 -13.40 -9.68
N ASN A 701 21.18 -13.16 -10.80
CA ASN A 701 20.56 -12.87 -12.10
C ASN A 701 19.52 -11.73 -12.05
N VAL A 702 19.79 -10.65 -11.30
CA VAL A 702 18.91 -9.47 -11.19
C VAL A 702 18.88 -8.72 -12.52
N GLN A 703 17.69 -8.57 -13.10
CA GLN A 703 17.44 -8.02 -14.43
C GLN A 703 16.24 -7.09 -14.45
N TYR A 704 16.14 -6.28 -15.50
CA TYR A 704 14.90 -5.63 -15.91
C TYR A 704 14.61 -5.89 -17.40
N SER A 705 13.33 -5.96 -17.72
CA SER A 705 12.76 -6.25 -19.04
C SER A 705 11.41 -5.52 -19.18
N ASN A 706 10.76 -5.63 -20.35
CA ASN A 706 9.39 -5.11 -20.58
C ASN A 706 9.19 -3.64 -20.15
N VAL A 707 10.20 -2.80 -20.33
CA VAL A 707 10.16 -1.40 -19.90
C VAL A 707 9.21 -0.63 -20.81
N THR A 708 8.09 -0.17 -20.26
CA THR A 708 7.06 0.62 -20.96
C THR A 708 7.16 2.09 -20.55
N THR A 709 6.16 2.89 -20.92
CA THR A 709 6.06 4.29 -20.49
C THR A 709 5.68 4.44 -19.02
N THR A 710 5.06 3.43 -18.40
CA THR A 710 4.54 3.50 -17.02
C THR A 710 4.87 2.26 -16.19
N GLY A 711 5.80 1.43 -16.63
CA GLY A 711 6.14 0.17 -15.95
C GLY A 711 7.41 -0.50 -16.46
N ALA A 712 7.82 -1.56 -15.77
CA ALA A 712 8.93 -2.45 -16.12
C ALA A 712 8.78 -3.79 -15.41
N THR A 713 9.22 -4.91 -15.99
CA THR A 713 9.28 -6.20 -15.28
C THR A 713 10.71 -6.43 -14.78
N VAL A 714 10.86 -6.47 -13.46
CA VAL A 714 12.13 -6.82 -12.79
C VAL A 714 12.09 -8.31 -12.44
N THR A 715 13.15 -9.03 -12.82
CA THR A 715 13.26 -10.48 -12.61
C THR A 715 14.59 -10.83 -11.92
N TRP A 716 14.60 -11.90 -11.15
CA TRP A 716 15.81 -12.43 -10.50
C TRP A 716 15.61 -13.89 -10.09
N THR A 717 16.68 -14.54 -9.66
CA THR A 717 16.62 -15.90 -9.09
C THR A 717 17.15 -15.91 -7.66
N THR A 718 16.65 -16.87 -6.88
CA THR A 718 17.17 -17.23 -5.56
C THR A 718 17.45 -18.72 -5.51
N ASP A 719 18.41 -19.10 -4.67
CA ASP A 719 18.77 -20.49 -4.38
C ASP A 719 17.69 -21.23 -3.57
N VAL A 720 16.94 -20.51 -2.73
CA VAL A 720 15.84 -21.03 -1.91
C VAL A 720 14.53 -20.28 -2.16
N ALA A 721 13.40 -20.99 -2.06
CA ALA A 721 12.08 -20.41 -2.29
C ALA A 721 11.82 -19.19 -1.39
N SER A 722 11.50 -18.05 -2.00
CA SER A 722 11.51 -16.74 -1.35
C SER A 722 10.34 -15.85 -1.78
N SER A 723 10.14 -14.74 -1.07
CA SER A 723 9.27 -13.65 -1.51
C SER A 723 9.85 -12.89 -2.71
N SER A 724 8.96 -12.29 -3.52
CA SER A 724 9.32 -11.38 -4.60
C SER A 724 9.00 -9.94 -4.20
N VAL A 725 10.01 -9.13 -3.82
CA VAL A 725 9.84 -7.68 -3.57
C VAL A 725 10.84 -6.89 -4.41
N VAL A 726 10.39 -5.77 -4.99
CA VAL A 726 11.25 -4.76 -5.60
C VAL A 726 11.04 -3.44 -4.87
N GLU A 727 12.12 -2.77 -4.53
CA GLU A 727 12.13 -1.44 -3.94
C GLU A 727 12.71 -0.51 -5.00
N TYR A 728 11.97 0.50 -5.44
CA TYR A 728 12.32 1.35 -6.58
C TYR A 728 11.97 2.83 -6.34
N GLY A 729 12.59 3.73 -7.09
CA GLY A 729 12.32 5.16 -7.05
C GLY A 729 13.28 5.99 -7.88
N THR A 730 13.09 7.31 -7.92
CA THR A 730 13.99 8.23 -8.65
C THR A 730 15.33 8.47 -7.95
N THR A 731 15.49 7.98 -6.71
CA THR A 731 16.72 8.06 -5.92
C THR A 731 17.00 6.72 -5.22
N THR A 732 18.22 6.54 -4.69
CA THR A 732 18.62 5.32 -3.96
C THR A 732 17.96 5.16 -2.59
N SER A 733 17.09 6.08 -2.18
CA SER A 733 16.16 5.89 -1.05
C SER A 733 14.94 5.06 -1.45
N TYR A 734 14.72 4.85 -2.75
CA TYR A 734 13.59 4.15 -3.36
C TYR A 734 12.24 4.83 -3.04
N GLY A 735 11.64 4.58 -1.88
CA GLY A 735 10.36 5.19 -1.48
C GLY A 735 9.11 4.56 -2.09
N PHE A 736 9.25 3.70 -3.12
CA PHE A 736 8.17 2.85 -3.63
C PHE A 736 8.56 1.37 -3.54
N THR A 737 7.57 0.50 -3.39
CA THR A 737 7.75 -0.95 -3.40
C THR A 737 6.71 -1.63 -4.29
N ALA A 738 7.03 -2.82 -4.78
CA ALA A 738 6.14 -3.69 -5.54
C ALA A 738 6.43 -5.15 -5.22
N THR A 739 5.43 -6.03 -5.33
CA THR A 739 5.53 -7.44 -4.97
C THR A 739 5.07 -8.36 -6.11
N GLY A 740 5.44 -9.63 -6.02
CA GLY A 740 5.03 -10.68 -6.96
C GLY A 740 4.75 -12.01 -6.27
N ALA A 741 4.83 -13.11 -7.01
CA ALA A 741 4.62 -14.45 -6.45
C ALA A 741 5.63 -14.74 -5.32
N ASN A 742 5.15 -15.27 -4.20
CA ASN A 742 5.98 -15.64 -3.05
C ASN A 742 6.19 -17.17 -3.00
N ASN A 743 7.22 -17.60 -2.27
CA ASN A 743 7.68 -19.00 -2.19
C ASN A 743 8.09 -19.58 -3.56
N VAL A 744 8.74 -18.76 -4.39
CA VAL A 744 9.33 -19.15 -5.68
C VAL A 744 10.85 -18.92 -5.67
N THR A 745 11.58 -19.62 -6.55
CA THR A 745 13.02 -19.40 -6.80
C THR A 745 13.31 -18.61 -8.08
N SER A 746 12.29 -18.38 -8.90
CA SER A 746 12.32 -17.56 -10.10
C SER A 746 11.31 -16.43 -9.94
N HIS A 747 11.80 -15.22 -9.76
CA HIS A 747 11.04 -14.04 -9.40
C HIS A 747 10.73 -13.18 -10.62
N SER A 748 9.51 -12.64 -10.66
CA SER A 748 9.08 -11.68 -11.66
C SER A 748 8.08 -10.72 -11.03
N VAL A 749 8.45 -9.44 -10.97
CA VAL A 749 7.63 -8.36 -10.43
C VAL A 749 7.46 -7.29 -11.49
N THR A 750 6.21 -7.00 -11.87
CA THR A 750 5.91 -5.90 -12.78
C THR A 750 5.64 -4.63 -11.99
N LEU A 751 6.52 -3.66 -12.15
CA LEU A 751 6.36 -2.29 -11.69
C LEU A 751 5.34 -1.58 -12.60
N SER A 752 4.47 -0.76 -12.01
CA SER A 752 3.41 -0.04 -12.70
C SER A 752 3.20 1.35 -12.06
N GLY A 753 2.52 2.25 -12.78
CA GLY A 753 2.32 3.64 -12.31
C GLY A 753 3.59 4.51 -12.34
N LEU A 754 4.65 4.07 -13.02
CA LEU A 754 5.90 4.80 -13.10
C LEU A 754 5.76 6.10 -13.91
N SER A 755 6.50 7.13 -13.53
CA SER A 755 6.66 8.35 -14.31
C SER A 755 7.33 8.02 -15.65
N PRO A 756 6.82 8.50 -16.80
CA PRO A 756 7.42 8.27 -18.11
C PRO A 756 8.74 9.02 -18.33
N GLY A 757 9.62 8.49 -19.18
CA GLY A 757 10.92 9.10 -19.52
C GLY A 757 11.87 9.29 -18.33
N THR A 758 11.61 8.62 -17.21
CA THR A 758 12.19 8.91 -15.90
C THR A 758 13.15 7.80 -15.50
N ALA A 759 14.32 8.17 -14.98
CA ALA A 759 15.29 7.22 -14.46
C ALA A 759 14.83 6.69 -13.09
N TYR A 760 14.83 5.37 -12.96
CA TYR A 760 14.48 4.66 -11.72
C TYR A 760 15.66 3.84 -11.23
N GLN A 761 16.08 4.16 -10.01
CA GLN A 761 16.92 3.34 -9.14
C GLN A 761 16.06 2.19 -8.59
N PHE A 762 16.60 0.99 -8.48
CA PHE A 762 15.90 -0.12 -7.83
C PHE A 762 16.86 -1.11 -7.16
N ARG A 763 16.35 -1.83 -6.17
CA ARG A 763 16.94 -3.09 -5.69
C ARG A 763 15.85 -4.14 -5.52
N VAL A 764 16.20 -5.40 -5.69
CA VAL A 764 15.29 -6.51 -5.37
C VAL A 764 15.57 -6.99 -3.96
N ARG A 765 14.51 -7.34 -3.23
CA ARG A 765 14.57 -7.87 -1.86
C ARG A 765 13.77 -9.17 -1.81
N SER A 766 14.42 -10.22 -1.33
CA SER A 766 13.80 -11.53 -1.16
C SER A 766 13.96 -11.99 0.28
N VAL A 767 12.86 -12.44 0.84
CA VAL A 767 12.78 -13.04 2.18
C VAL A 767 12.52 -14.53 2.00
N SER A 768 13.43 -15.37 2.46
CA SER A 768 13.25 -16.81 2.54
C SER A 768 12.96 -17.22 3.99
N THR A 769 12.77 -18.52 4.23
CA THR A 769 12.84 -19.11 5.57
C THR A 769 14.23 -19.07 6.22
N GLY A 770 15.17 -18.28 5.67
CA GLY A 770 16.51 -17.97 6.20
C GLY A 770 16.79 -16.49 6.49
N GLY A 771 15.83 -15.62 6.19
CA GLY A 771 15.94 -14.17 6.38
C GLY A 771 15.94 -13.40 5.06
N THR A 772 16.46 -12.17 5.08
CA THR A 772 16.29 -11.20 3.99
C THR A 772 17.61 -10.85 3.31
N THR A 773 17.68 -11.01 2.00
CA THR A 773 18.75 -10.44 1.15
C THR A 773 18.19 -9.29 0.33
N SER A 774 19.02 -8.30 0.04
CA SER A 774 18.74 -7.26 -0.97
C SER A 774 19.88 -7.20 -1.98
N SER A 775 19.57 -6.94 -3.25
CA SER A 775 20.59 -6.72 -4.28
C SER A 775 21.32 -5.38 -4.09
N PRO A 776 22.48 -5.21 -4.74
CA PRO A 776 22.99 -3.89 -5.10
C PRO A 776 21.94 -3.08 -5.89
N ASN A 777 22.11 -1.77 -5.93
CA ASN A 777 21.25 -0.85 -6.68
C ASN A 777 21.44 -1.04 -8.20
N GLY A 778 20.43 -1.57 -8.88
CA GLY A 778 20.27 -1.47 -10.33
C GLY A 778 19.62 -0.15 -10.75
N THR A 779 19.63 0.15 -12.05
CA THR A 779 18.95 1.32 -12.62
C THR A 779 18.31 0.96 -13.97
N PHE A 780 17.16 1.57 -14.27
CA PHE A 780 16.54 1.57 -15.60
C PHE A 780 15.93 2.96 -15.89
N THR A 781 15.39 3.18 -17.08
CA THR A 781 14.67 4.42 -17.44
C THR A 781 13.41 4.04 -18.20
N THR A 782 12.25 4.53 -17.78
CA THR A 782 10.97 4.29 -18.46
C THR A 782 10.95 4.93 -19.86
N ALA A 783 10.16 4.37 -20.77
CA ALA A 783 9.94 5.02 -22.06
C ALA A 783 9.23 6.37 -21.87
N THR A 784 9.53 7.35 -22.73
CA THR A 784 8.90 8.67 -22.69
C THR A 784 7.41 8.62 -23.02
N SER A 785 6.56 9.32 -22.26
CA SER A 785 5.14 9.46 -22.61
C SER A 785 4.96 10.51 -23.69
N GLY A 786 5.17 10.03 -24.91
CA GLY A 786 4.35 10.41 -26.03
C GLY A 786 3.96 9.13 -26.75
N GLY A 787 2.69 9.04 -27.16
CA GLY A 787 2.27 7.96 -28.05
C GLY A 787 3.19 7.90 -29.26
N SER A 788 3.62 6.70 -29.64
CA SER A 788 4.46 6.50 -30.82
C SER A 788 3.80 7.18 -32.01
N TYR A 789 4.51 8.11 -32.64
CA TYR A 789 3.94 8.87 -33.75
C TYR A 789 3.44 7.91 -34.83
N PRO A 790 2.20 8.09 -35.33
CA PRO A 790 1.69 7.30 -36.44
C PRO A 790 2.66 7.38 -37.61
N ALA A 791 2.98 6.22 -38.20
CA ALA A 791 4.00 6.08 -39.24
C ALA A 791 3.47 6.51 -40.61
N ILE A 792 3.01 7.76 -40.71
CA ILE A 792 2.30 8.28 -41.88
C ILE A 792 3.24 8.50 -43.06
N THR A 793 2.90 7.85 -44.17
CA THR A 793 3.48 8.02 -45.50
C THR A 793 2.46 8.74 -46.38
N VAL A 794 2.84 9.89 -46.94
CA VAL A 794 1.94 10.64 -47.84
C VAL A 794 2.01 10.04 -49.25
N ASP A 795 1.28 8.95 -49.46
CA ASP A 795 1.13 8.29 -50.77
C ASP A 795 -0.27 8.48 -51.39
N GLY A 796 -1.27 8.89 -50.60
CA GLY A 796 -2.68 9.02 -51.00
C GLY A 796 -3.56 7.85 -50.54
N SER A 797 -3.08 6.99 -49.65
CA SER A 797 -3.79 5.83 -49.11
C SER A 797 -3.99 5.99 -47.60
N ALA A 798 -5.25 6.19 -47.17
CA ALA A 798 -5.62 6.30 -45.76
C ALA A 798 -5.55 4.97 -44.96
N GLY A 799 -4.60 4.09 -45.27
CA GLY A 799 -4.44 2.76 -44.68
C GLY A 799 -3.54 2.71 -43.45
N ASP A 800 -2.50 3.54 -43.39
CA ASP A 800 -1.61 3.74 -42.23
C ASP A 800 -2.24 4.67 -41.17
N TRP A 801 -3.14 5.57 -41.59
CA TRP A 801 -4.01 6.39 -40.75
C TRP A 801 -4.99 5.62 -39.85
N GLY A 802 -4.99 4.29 -39.86
CA GLY A 802 -5.91 3.44 -39.09
C GLY A 802 -5.89 3.64 -37.57
N SER A 803 -4.81 4.21 -37.02
CA SER A 803 -4.69 4.59 -35.60
C SER A 803 -5.07 6.04 -35.29
N VAL A 804 -5.43 6.85 -36.30
CA VAL A 804 -5.66 8.29 -36.17
C VAL A 804 -7.14 8.63 -36.25
N THR A 805 -7.78 8.75 -35.09
CA THR A 805 -9.16 9.21 -34.96
C THR A 805 -9.36 10.57 -35.66
N PRO A 806 -10.36 10.72 -36.55
CA PRO A 806 -10.63 12.01 -37.19
C PRO A 806 -11.05 13.09 -36.18
N VAL A 807 -10.51 14.29 -36.36
CA VAL A 807 -10.85 15.48 -35.56
C VAL A 807 -12.19 16.11 -35.97
N LEU A 808 -12.67 15.80 -37.19
CA LEU A 808 -14.03 16.12 -37.66
C LEU A 808 -14.56 15.01 -38.55
N THR A 809 -15.88 14.83 -38.55
CA THR A 809 -16.64 13.97 -39.46
C THR A 809 -17.79 14.73 -40.12
N GLY A 810 -18.23 14.26 -41.29
CA GLY A 810 -19.29 14.85 -42.10
C GLY A 810 -20.03 13.81 -42.93
N SER A 811 -21.23 14.16 -43.42
CA SER A 811 -22.21 13.18 -43.91
C SER A 811 -22.44 13.17 -45.43
N THR A 812 -21.66 13.92 -46.22
CA THR A 812 -21.91 14.10 -47.67
C THR A 812 -20.69 13.78 -48.54
N THR A 813 -19.78 14.73 -48.72
CA THR A 813 -18.73 14.73 -49.76
C THR A 813 -17.32 14.81 -49.17
N VAL A 814 -17.11 15.67 -48.17
CA VAL A 814 -15.97 15.61 -47.24
C VAL A 814 -16.46 14.87 -46.00
N GLN A 815 -15.96 13.65 -45.80
CA GLN A 815 -16.48 12.69 -44.81
C GLN A 815 -15.70 12.74 -43.50
N SER A 816 -14.39 13.02 -43.54
CA SER A 816 -13.60 13.24 -42.33
C SER A 816 -12.37 14.11 -42.57
N LEU A 817 -11.90 14.76 -41.50
CA LEU A 817 -10.60 15.42 -41.41
C LEU A 817 -9.85 14.78 -40.24
N SER A 818 -8.65 14.27 -40.50
CA SER A 818 -7.71 13.75 -39.49
C SER A 818 -6.46 14.62 -39.45
N VAL A 819 -5.90 14.79 -38.25
CA VAL A 819 -4.67 15.56 -38.00
C VAL A 819 -3.81 14.77 -37.02
N THR A 820 -2.52 14.65 -37.31
CA THR A 820 -1.52 14.08 -36.39
C THR A 820 -0.15 14.70 -36.67
N ASN A 821 0.91 14.25 -36.01
CA ASN A 821 2.27 14.72 -36.27
C ASN A 821 3.30 13.61 -36.03
N ASN A 822 4.53 13.83 -36.49
CA ASN A 822 5.72 13.25 -35.90
C ASN A 822 6.59 14.34 -35.22
N ALA A 823 7.85 14.03 -34.89
CA ALA A 823 8.76 14.99 -34.25
C ALA A 823 9.07 16.24 -35.10
N THR A 824 8.90 16.13 -36.43
CA THR A 824 9.33 17.13 -37.40
C THR A 824 8.21 17.64 -38.30
N ASN A 825 7.15 16.85 -38.54
CA ASN A 825 6.08 17.16 -39.48
C ASN A 825 4.68 17.07 -38.85
N LEU A 826 3.82 18.05 -39.15
CA LEU A 826 2.37 17.94 -39.09
C LEU A 826 1.89 17.08 -40.27
N TYR A 827 0.96 16.16 -40.02
CA TYR A 827 0.27 15.39 -41.06
C TYR A 827 -1.22 15.74 -41.09
N LEU A 828 -1.77 15.88 -42.29
CA LEU A 828 -3.17 16.20 -42.54
C LEU A 828 -3.78 15.18 -43.51
N LEU A 829 -5.02 14.75 -43.26
CA LEU A 829 -5.80 13.88 -44.15
C LEU A 829 -7.25 14.36 -44.24
N ALA A 830 -7.73 14.62 -45.45
CA ALA A 830 -9.16 14.71 -45.75
C ALA A 830 -9.62 13.44 -46.49
N ARG A 831 -10.70 12.81 -46.00
CA ARG A 831 -11.37 11.66 -46.66
C ARG A 831 -12.71 12.08 -47.22
N GLY A 832 -13.13 11.49 -48.35
CA GLY A 832 -14.36 11.89 -49.00
C GLY A 832 -14.64 11.20 -50.34
N THR A 833 -15.36 11.89 -51.21
CA THR A 833 -15.65 11.46 -52.59
C THR A 833 -15.42 12.59 -53.60
N GLY A 834 -14.83 12.23 -54.75
CA GLY A 834 -14.41 13.18 -55.79
C GLY A 834 -13.41 14.22 -55.28
N LEU A 835 -12.49 13.84 -54.39
CA LEU A 835 -11.47 14.73 -53.81
C LEU A 835 -10.34 15.13 -54.79
N ASN A 836 -10.27 14.56 -56.00
CA ASN A 836 -9.25 14.88 -57.00
C ASN A 836 -9.52 16.20 -57.75
N VAL A 837 -9.77 17.26 -56.98
CA VAL A 837 -10.08 18.62 -57.42
C VAL A 837 -9.26 19.61 -56.59
N LEU A 838 -9.50 20.92 -56.74
CA LEU A 838 -8.93 21.91 -55.83
C LEU A 838 -9.32 21.57 -54.38
N GLY A 839 -8.36 21.60 -53.47
CA GLY A 839 -8.54 21.30 -52.05
C GLY A 839 -7.64 22.20 -51.22
N GLN A 840 -8.20 22.74 -50.14
CA GLN A 840 -7.57 23.72 -49.27
C GLN A 840 -7.65 23.25 -47.81
N PHE A 841 -6.51 23.14 -47.14
CA PHE A 841 -6.46 23.07 -45.67
C PHE A 841 -6.17 24.45 -45.11
N TYR A 842 -7.02 24.92 -44.21
CA TYR A 842 -6.83 26.17 -43.46
C TYR A 842 -6.36 25.84 -42.04
N LEU A 843 -5.24 26.42 -41.61
CA LEU A 843 -4.61 26.17 -40.33
C LEU A 843 -4.49 27.48 -39.54
N ASN A 844 -5.04 27.49 -38.33
CA ASN A 844 -4.79 28.52 -37.32
C ASN A 844 -3.80 27.93 -36.30
N THR A 845 -2.68 28.59 -36.08
CA THR A 845 -1.50 28.06 -35.37
C THR A 845 -1.19 28.77 -34.06
N ASP A 846 -1.75 29.96 -33.85
CA ASP A 846 -1.73 30.67 -32.56
C ASP A 846 -2.94 30.34 -31.64
N ASN A 847 -3.85 29.46 -32.10
CA ASN A 847 -5.12 29.07 -31.47
C ASN A 847 -6.16 30.23 -31.33
N ASN A 848 -5.87 31.42 -31.87
CA ASN A 848 -6.64 32.65 -31.71
C ASN A 848 -7.48 32.99 -32.95
N THR A 849 -8.80 32.96 -32.81
CA THR A 849 -9.73 33.22 -33.91
C THR A 849 -9.92 34.71 -34.25
N GLY A 850 -9.23 35.62 -33.54
CA GLY A 850 -9.19 37.06 -33.83
C GLY A 850 -8.05 37.51 -34.75
N THR A 851 -7.08 36.63 -35.01
CA THR A 851 -5.89 36.85 -35.88
C THR A 851 -6.04 36.09 -37.20
N GLY A 852 -5.08 36.21 -38.13
CA GLY A 852 -5.07 35.48 -39.40
C GLY A 852 -6.23 35.79 -40.37
N TYR A 853 -6.57 34.82 -41.23
CA TYR A 853 -7.60 34.94 -42.26
C TYR A 853 -8.91 34.20 -41.93
N ASN A 854 -10.04 34.87 -42.13
CA ASN A 854 -11.37 34.28 -41.98
C ASN A 854 -11.90 33.77 -43.31
N ALA A 855 -11.94 32.44 -43.45
CA ALA A 855 -12.18 31.74 -44.70
C ALA A 855 -13.65 31.83 -45.14
N THR A 856 -13.86 32.36 -46.35
CA THR A 856 -15.19 32.51 -46.96
C THR A 856 -15.87 31.17 -47.15
N GLY A 857 -16.88 30.91 -46.32
CA GLY A 857 -17.61 29.64 -46.30
C GLY A 857 -18.05 29.24 -44.89
N TRP A 858 -17.37 29.72 -43.85
CA TRP A 858 -17.77 29.54 -42.45
C TRP A 858 -18.35 30.84 -41.87
N THR A 859 -19.33 30.72 -40.97
CA THR A 859 -19.88 31.87 -40.23
C THR A 859 -19.04 32.22 -39.00
N ASN A 860 -18.31 31.23 -38.47
CA ASN A 860 -17.47 31.39 -37.30
C ASN A 860 -16.04 31.71 -37.77
N PRO A 861 -15.34 32.68 -37.16
CA PRO A 861 -13.96 33.02 -37.54
C PRO A 861 -13.03 31.81 -37.49
N SER A 862 -12.32 31.54 -38.60
CA SER A 862 -11.32 30.47 -38.72
C SER A 862 -9.93 30.90 -38.28
N GLY A 863 -9.62 32.20 -38.37
CA GLY A 863 -8.33 32.80 -38.00
C GLY A 863 -7.09 32.15 -38.63
N ALA A 864 -7.15 31.71 -39.88
CA ALA A 864 -6.10 30.89 -40.49
C ALA A 864 -4.81 31.68 -40.73
N ASP A 865 -3.72 31.28 -40.07
CA ASP A 865 -2.35 31.77 -40.29
C ASP A 865 -1.73 31.19 -41.56
N TYR A 866 -2.11 29.96 -41.90
CA TYR A 866 -1.58 29.24 -43.07
C TYR A 866 -2.70 28.61 -43.90
N LEU A 867 -2.44 28.54 -45.20
CA LEU A 867 -3.24 27.88 -46.21
C LEU A 867 -2.35 26.87 -46.95
N LEU A 868 -2.73 25.60 -46.96
CA LEU A 868 -2.18 24.62 -47.91
C LEU A 868 -3.19 24.43 -49.04
N GLU A 869 -2.81 24.82 -50.24
CA GLU A 869 -3.61 24.66 -51.46
C GLU A 869 -2.81 23.91 -52.53
N ASN A 870 -3.38 22.80 -53.04
CA ASN A 870 -2.83 22.05 -54.18
C ASN A 870 -1.31 21.76 -54.04
N GLY A 871 -0.90 21.27 -52.87
CA GLY A 871 0.49 20.93 -52.53
C GLY A 871 1.43 22.11 -52.22
N ASN A 872 0.96 23.36 -52.25
CA ASN A 872 1.74 24.55 -51.92
C ASN A 872 1.26 25.18 -50.62
N LEU A 873 2.19 25.48 -49.72
CA LEU A 873 1.93 26.16 -48.46
C LEU A 873 2.05 27.67 -48.62
N TYR A 874 1.18 28.40 -47.94
CA TYR A 874 1.17 29.85 -47.87
C TYR A 874 0.97 30.30 -46.42
N ARG A 875 1.56 31.44 -46.05
CA ARG A 875 1.34 32.14 -44.78
C ARG A 875 0.58 33.43 -45.02
N HIS A 876 -0.33 33.79 -44.11
CA HIS A 876 -1.10 35.02 -44.20
C HIS A 876 -0.19 36.24 -44.02
N ALA A 877 -0.41 37.27 -44.84
CA ALA A 877 0.37 38.51 -44.85
C ALA A 877 -0.35 39.68 -44.16
N GLY A 878 -1.53 39.44 -43.56
CA GLY A 878 -2.40 40.45 -42.96
C GLY A 878 -3.35 41.11 -43.97
N GLY A 879 -4.60 41.34 -43.54
CA GLY A 879 -5.61 42.09 -44.31
C GLY A 879 -6.20 41.36 -45.52
N GLY A 880 -7.36 40.71 -45.33
CA GLY A 880 -8.10 40.08 -46.44
C GLY A 880 -7.39 38.87 -47.06
N TRP A 881 -7.60 38.63 -48.36
CA TRP A 881 -6.97 37.53 -49.11
C TRP A 881 -5.53 37.89 -49.50
N ALA A 882 -4.61 37.85 -48.52
CA ALA A 882 -3.21 38.20 -48.68
C ALA A 882 -2.33 37.02 -48.22
N TRP A 883 -1.70 36.33 -49.17
CA TRP A 883 -1.00 35.06 -48.95
C TRP A 883 0.42 35.09 -49.55
N THR A 884 1.42 34.84 -48.71
CA THR A 884 2.83 34.69 -49.11
C THR A 884 3.16 33.22 -49.25
N SER A 885 3.61 32.76 -50.42
CA SER A 885 3.98 31.35 -50.62
C SER A 885 5.26 30.99 -49.86
N LEU A 886 5.25 29.83 -49.22
CA LEU A 886 6.40 29.20 -48.57
C LEU A 886 6.98 28.03 -49.38
N GLY A 887 6.39 27.74 -50.55
CA GLY A 887 6.80 26.65 -51.44
C GLY A 887 5.95 25.38 -51.34
N ALA A 888 6.39 24.33 -52.04
CA ALA A 888 5.71 23.05 -52.07
C ALA A 888 6.01 22.19 -50.82
N VAL A 889 5.03 21.39 -50.41
CA VAL A 889 5.14 20.40 -49.33
C VAL A 889 4.84 19.00 -49.87
N THR A 890 5.18 17.94 -49.10
CA THR A 890 4.81 16.57 -49.49
C THR A 890 3.28 16.44 -49.46
N PHE A 891 2.68 16.16 -50.62
CA PHE A 891 1.23 16.16 -50.80
C PHE A 891 0.82 15.09 -51.83
N SER A 892 -0.24 14.34 -51.52
CA SER A 892 -0.86 13.38 -52.45
C SER A 892 -2.38 13.53 -52.42
N ARG A 893 -3.05 13.27 -53.54
CA ARG A 893 -4.53 13.18 -53.59
C ARG A 893 -5.02 12.24 -54.68
N ASN A 894 -6.23 11.75 -54.49
CA ASN A 894 -7.03 11.02 -55.47
C ASN A 894 -8.52 11.31 -55.19
N ASP A 895 -9.44 10.50 -55.72
CA ASP A 895 -10.88 10.74 -55.56
C ASP A 895 -11.43 10.47 -54.16
N THR A 896 -10.72 9.77 -53.27
CA THR A 896 -11.19 9.44 -51.93
C THR A 896 -10.36 10.07 -50.80
N VAL A 897 -9.15 10.53 -51.10
CA VAL A 897 -8.13 10.99 -50.15
C VAL A 897 -7.44 12.27 -50.65
N ALA A 898 -7.14 13.18 -49.73
CA ALA A 898 -6.11 14.21 -49.89
C ALA A 898 -5.25 14.29 -48.62
N GLU A 899 -3.93 14.16 -48.76
CA GLU A 899 -2.96 14.00 -47.66
C GLU A 899 -1.80 14.98 -47.80
N ALA A 900 -1.24 15.41 -46.67
CA ALA A 900 -0.09 16.30 -46.62
C ALA A 900 0.83 16.02 -45.43
N ALA A 901 2.12 16.32 -45.58
CA ALA A 901 3.09 16.46 -44.51
C ALA A 901 3.78 17.83 -44.59
N ILE A 902 3.68 18.62 -43.52
CA ILE A 902 4.19 19.99 -43.43
C ILE A 902 5.19 20.07 -42.26
N PRO A 903 6.43 20.56 -42.42
CA PRO A 903 7.36 20.70 -41.30
C PRO A 903 6.81 21.62 -40.20
N LEU A 904 6.84 21.16 -38.95
CA LEU A 904 6.35 21.90 -37.77
C LEU A 904 7.10 23.23 -37.59
N SER A 905 8.40 23.23 -37.86
CA SER A 905 9.24 24.43 -37.85
C SER A 905 8.84 25.49 -38.88
N THR A 906 8.25 25.09 -40.02
CA THR A 906 7.71 26.03 -41.03
C THR A 906 6.41 26.68 -40.56
N LEU A 907 5.65 26.00 -39.70
CA LEU A 907 4.42 26.53 -39.08
C LEU A 907 4.69 27.34 -37.80
N GLY A 908 5.88 27.20 -37.19
CA GLY A 908 6.20 27.75 -35.87
C GLY A 908 5.73 26.89 -34.70
N LEU A 909 5.39 25.62 -34.95
CA LEU A 909 4.87 24.66 -33.98
C LEU A 909 5.97 23.71 -33.47
N SER A 910 5.69 23.09 -32.32
CA SER A 910 6.42 21.96 -31.76
C SER A 910 5.47 20.77 -31.51
N PRO A 911 5.98 19.56 -31.23
CA PRO A 911 5.26 18.57 -30.43
C PRO A 911 4.61 19.24 -29.20
N GLY A 912 3.39 18.83 -28.86
CA GLY A 912 2.61 19.42 -27.75
C GLY A 912 1.95 20.77 -28.03
N SER A 913 2.29 21.46 -29.12
CA SER A 913 1.60 22.70 -29.52
C SER A 913 0.13 22.46 -29.87
N GLN A 914 -0.71 23.49 -29.75
CA GLN A 914 -2.09 23.46 -30.21
C GLN A 914 -2.26 24.20 -31.54
N LEU A 915 -3.11 23.68 -32.41
CA LEU A 915 -3.57 24.35 -33.63
C LEU A 915 -5.08 24.13 -33.82
N ARG A 916 -5.68 24.81 -34.81
CA ARG A 916 -7.01 24.48 -35.34
C ARG A 916 -6.93 24.24 -36.84
N ALA A 917 -7.72 23.30 -37.35
CA ALA A 917 -7.70 22.91 -38.76
C ALA A 917 -9.11 22.78 -39.36
N GLY A 918 -9.24 23.15 -40.64
CA GLY A 918 -10.43 22.94 -41.46
C GLY A 918 -10.06 22.64 -42.91
N TYR A 919 -10.98 22.03 -43.65
CA TYR A 919 -10.78 21.65 -45.05
C TYR A 919 -11.94 22.12 -45.94
N LEU A 920 -11.62 22.71 -47.10
CA LEU A 920 -12.56 23.18 -48.11
C LEU A 920 -12.28 22.49 -49.46
N LYS A 921 -13.30 21.81 -50.01
CA LYS A 921 -13.25 21.17 -51.33
C LYS A 921 -13.72 22.17 -52.39
N ASN A 922 -12.85 22.50 -53.34
CA ASN A 922 -13.15 23.25 -54.57
C ASN A 922 -13.98 24.53 -54.36
N ASN A 923 -13.64 25.32 -53.34
CA ASN A 923 -14.33 26.55 -52.93
C ASN A 923 -15.85 26.39 -52.69
N SER A 924 -16.30 25.18 -52.33
CA SER A 924 -17.72 24.83 -52.22
C SER A 924 -18.37 25.35 -50.95
N ALA A 925 -19.49 26.06 -51.10
CA ALA A 925 -20.33 26.52 -50.00
C ALA A 925 -21.05 25.38 -49.24
N THR A 926 -20.88 24.12 -49.64
CA THR A 926 -21.37 22.92 -48.94
C THR A 926 -20.25 21.96 -48.54
N ASP A 927 -19.28 21.70 -49.42
CA ASP A 927 -18.33 20.58 -49.29
C ASP A 927 -17.10 20.95 -48.45
N ARG A 928 -17.27 21.00 -47.13
CA ARG A 928 -16.21 21.42 -46.18
C ARG A 928 -16.37 20.83 -44.79
N LEU A 929 -15.29 20.81 -44.02
CA LEU A 929 -15.25 20.47 -42.60
C LEU A 929 -14.54 21.58 -41.81
N PRO A 930 -15.12 22.11 -40.71
CA PRO A 930 -16.43 21.76 -40.13
C PRO A 930 -17.61 22.25 -41.00
N ALA A 931 -18.85 21.98 -40.59
CA ALA A 931 -20.03 22.53 -41.27
C ALA A 931 -20.09 24.08 -41.20
N ALA A 932 -21.01 24.71 -41.94
CA ALA A 932 -21.10 26.17 -42.11
C ALA A 932 -21.04 26.98 -40.80
N SER A 933 -21.73 26.52 -39.76
CA SER A 933 -21.82 27.12 -38.42
C SER A 933 -20.90 26.49 -37.38
N GLY A 934 -20.01 25.58 -37.79
CA GLY A 934 -19.03 24.93 -36.92
C GLY A 934 -17.73 25.73 -36.81
N THR A 935 -17.11 25.68 -35.63
CA THR A 935 -15.78 26.24 -35.35
C THR A 935 -14.71 25.20 -35.64
N PHE A 936 -13.52 25.62 -36.10
CA PHE A 936 -12.39 24.70 -36.26
C PHE A 936 -12.00 24.13 -34.87
N PRO A 937 -11.88 22.80 -34.72
CA PRO A 937 -11.56 22.16 -33.44
C PRO A 937 -10.13 22.48 -33.02
N VAL A 938 -9.87 22.52 -31.71
CA VAL A 938 -8.51 22.55 -31.19
C VAL A 938 -7.92 21.15 -31.29
N VAL A 939 -6.73 21.05 -31.87
CA VAL A 939 -5.93 19.84 -31.96
C VAL A 939 -4.65 20.07 -31.18
N THR A 940 -4.43 19.32 -30.10
CA THR A 940 -3.13 19.25 -29.42
C THR A 940 -2.25 18.25 -30.14
N LEU A 941 -1.04 18.65 -30.53
CA LEU A 941 -0.07 17.77 -31.17
C LEU A 941 0.52 16.76 -30.18
N LEU A 942 0.81 15.56 -30.68
CA LEU A 942 1.43 14.49 -29.91
C LEU A 942 2.84 14.91 -29.45
N ASN A 943 3.18 14.59 -28.19
CA ASN A 943 4.52 14.72 -27.61
C ASN A 943 5.40 13.45 -27.83
N GLY A 944 5.20 12.76 -28.95
CA GLY A 944 5.84 11.47 -29.25
C GLY A 944 7.37 11.48 -29.22
N SER A 945 7.95 10.36 -28.80
CA SER A 945 9.28 9.93 -29.25
C SER A 945 9.12 9.14 -30.55
N GLY A 946 9.80 9.56 -31.62
CA GLY A 946 9.55 9.03 -32.96
C GLY A 946 10.20 7.69 -33.25
N GLY A 947 9.43 6.78 -33.86
CA GLY A 947 9.97 5.57 -34.48
C GLY A 947 10.89 5.94 -35.65
N GLY A 948 12.20 5.92 -35.40
CA GLY A 948 13.21 6.39 -36.34
C GLY A 948 14.63 6.00 -35.96
N GLY A 949 14.79 4.88 -35.23
CA GLY A 949 16.07 4.40 -34.72
C GLY A 949 16.67 5.31 -33.65
N GLY A 950 16.38 5.02 -32.38
CA GLY A 950 17.09 5.65 -31.24
C GLY A 950 18.49 5.03 -31.03
N ALA A 951 19.20 5.53 -30.02
CA ALA A 951 20.28 4.75 -29.41
C ALA A 951 19.64 3.50 -28.76
N PRO A 952 20.26 2.30 -28.89
CA PRO A 952 19.56 1.05 -28.63
C PRO A 952 19.25 0.87 -27.13
N VAL A 953 18.00 0.53 -26.80
CA VAL A 953 17.57 0.26 -25.42
C VAL A 953 18.09 -1.11 -25.00
N ILE A 954 19.12 -1.11 -24.16
CA ILE A 954 19.77 -2.32 -23.64
C ILE A 954 18.92 -2.94 -22.52
N SER A 955 18.69 -4.25 -22.62
CA SER A 955 17.88 -5.07 -21.71
C SER A 955 18.49 -6.47 -21.54
N ASN A 956 18.07 -7.21 -20.50
CA ASN A 956 18.46 -8.61 -20.26
C ASN A 956 19.99 -8.86 -20.23
N VAL A 957 20.77 -7.97 -19.60
CA VAL A 957 22.25 -8.03 -19.53
C VAL A 957 22.71 -9.12 -18.56
N GLN A 958 22.90 -10.33 -19.06
CA GLN A 958 23.29 -11.52 -18.31
C GLN A 958 24.79 -11.84 -18.46
N TYR A 959 25.31 -12.67 -17.57
CA TYR A 959 26.55 -13.39 -17.78
C TYR A 959 26.39 -14.87 -17.39
N ALA A 960 27.14 -15.74 -18.07
CA ALA A 960 27.12 -17.20 -17.91
C ALA A 960 28.53 -17.76 -18.17
N ASN A 961 28.69 -19.09 -18.04
CA ASN A 961 29.93 -19.80 -18.38
C ASN A 961 31.20 -19.21 -17.72
N VAL A 962 31.08 -18.75 -16.47
CA VAL A 962 32.20 -18.16 -15.73
C VAL A 962 33.17 -19.27 -15.34
N THR A 963 34.37 -19.24 -15.88
CA THR A 963 35.45 -20.19 -15.58
C THR A 963 36.50 -19.52 -14.68
N THR A 964 37.64 -20.19 -14.47
CA THR A 964 38.82 -19.58 -13.85
C THR A 964 39.46 -18.49 -14.71
N THR A 965 39.18 -18.42 -16.02
CA THR A 965 39.88 -17.53 -16.96
C THR A 965 38.99 -16.85 -18.03
N GLY A 966 37.67 -16.94 -17.90
CA GLY A 966 36.71 -16.39 -18.86
C GLY A 966 35.27 -16.33 -18.35
N ALA A 967 34.39 -15.74 -19.16
CA ALA A 967 32.94 -15.65 -18.95
C ALA A 967 32.25 -15.32 -20.29
N THR A 968 30.96 -15.61 -20.45
CA THR A 968 30.17 -15.14 -21.60
C THR A 968 29.12 -14.15 -21.14
N VAL A 969 29.04 -12.98 -21.79
CA VAL A 969 28.06 -11.91 -21.50
C VAL A 969 27.04 -11.86 -22.65
N THR A 970 25.76 -11.80 -22.32
CA THR A 970 24.65 -11.76 -23.30
C THR A 970 23.66 -10.65 -22.95
N TRP A 971 22.97 -10.10 -23.96
CA TRP A 971 21.94 -9.07 -23.77
C TRP A 971 21.01 -8.94 -24.97
N THR A 972 19.96 -8.12 -24.87
CA THR A 972 19.06 -7.78 -25.98
C THR A 972 18.95 -6.26 -26.20
N THR A 973 18.64 -5.86 -27.43
CA THR A 973 18.30 -4.47 -27.79
C THR A 973 17.01 -4.39 -28.60
N ASP A 974 16.30 -3.28 -28.47
CA ASP A 974 15.08 -2.97 -29.22
C ASP A 974 15.33 -2.79 -30.74
N VAL A 975 16.49 -2.25 -31.10
CA VAL A 975 16.95 -2.07 -32.48
C VAL A 975 18.26 -2.79 -32.73
N ALA A 976 18.45 -3.30 -33.96
CA ALA A 976 19.65 -4.03 -34.37
C ALA A 976 20.92 -3.18 -34.19
N SER A 977 21.90 -3.71 -33.46
CA SER A 977 23.00 -2.90 -32.91
C SER A 977 24.32 -3.68 -32.76
N SER A 978 25.40 -3.02 -32.34
CA SER A 978 26.70 -3.64 -32.10
C SER A 978 26.76 -4.45 -30.79
N SER A 979 27.55 -5.53 -30.78
CA SER A 979 27.93 -6.25 -29.55
C SER A 979 29.30 -5.82 -29.04
N VAL A 980 29.38 -5.03 -27.97
CA VAL A 980 30.63 -4.71 -27.25
C VAL A 980 30.45 -4.94 -25.75
N VAL A 981 31.45 -5.53 -25.10
CA VAL A 981 31.59 -5.58 -23.63
C VAL A 981 32.84 -4.82 -23.25
N GLU A 982 32.74 -3.96 -22.25
CA GLU A 982 33.87 -3.25 -21.63
C GLU A 982 34.03 -3.82 -20.21
N TYR A 983 35.21 -4.34 -19.86
CA TYR A 983 35.43 -5.10 -18.62
C TYR A 983 36.81 -4.82 -17.99
N GLY A 984 36.93 -5.06 -16.68
CA GLY A 984 38.20 -4.93 -15.93
C GLY A 984 38.03 -5.12 -14.43
N THR A 985 39.11 -5.01 -13.65
CA THR A 985 39.05 -5.14 -12.17
C THR A 985 38.53 -3.89 -11.46
N THR A 986 38.26 -2.80 -12.20
CA THR A 986 37.68 -1.54 -11.70
C THR A 986 36.66 -1.00 -12.70
N THR A 987 35.83 -0.05 -12.27
CA THR A 987 34.81 0.60 -13.10
C THR A 987 35.37 1.51 -14.22
N SER A 988 36.70 1.63 -14.33
CA SER A 988 37.39 2.17 -15.51
C SER A 988 37.48 1.15 -16.66
N TYR A 989 37.20 -0.12 -16.40
CA TYR A 989 37.27 -1.26 -17.32
C TYR A 989 38.68 -1.47 -17.91
N GLY A 990 39.04 -0.74 -18.97
CA GLY A 990 40.36 -0.82 -19.60
C GLY A 990 40.59 -2.03 -20.51
N SER A 991 39.71 -3.04 -20.52
CA SER A 991 39.65 -4.11 -21.52
C SER A 991 38.32 -4.09 -22.26
N THR A 992 38.30 -4.57 -23.51
CA THR A 992 37.08 -4.65 -24.32
C THR A 992 37.03 -5.93 -25.16
N ALA A 993 35.84 -6.49 -25.35
CA ALA A 993 35.56 -7.64 -26.21
C ALA A 993 34.35 -7.34 -27.10
N THR A 994 34.21 -8.04 -28.23
CA THR A 994 33.16 -7.79 -29.22
C THR A 994 32.55 -9.08 -29.78
N GLY A 995 31.30 -9.00 -30.25
CA GLY A 995 30.57 -10.12 -30.85
C GLY A 995 29.92 -9.77 -32.19
N ALA A 996 28.85 -10.49 -32.55
CA ALA A 996 28.08 -10.21 -33.76
C ALA A 996 27.43 -8.81 -33.73
N ASN A 997 27.43 -8.11 -34.86
CA ASN A 997 26.86 -6.75 -34.98
C ASN A 997 25.62 -6.77 -35.87
N ASN A 998 24.78 -5.73 -35.75
CA ASN A 998 23.47 -5.60 -36.38
C ASN A 998 22.50 -6.72 -35.97
N VAL A 999 22.52 -7.07 -34.69
CA VAL A 999 21.62 -8.05 -34.05
C VAL A 999 20.85 -7.37 -32.91
N THR A 1000 19.71 -7.94 -32.51
CA THR A 1000 18.91 -7.55 -31.33
C THR A 1000 19.08 -8.51 -30.15
N SER A 1001 19.87 -9.58 -30.33
CA SER A 1001 20.28 -10.53 -29.30
C SER A 1001 21.78 -10.76 -29.43
N HIS A 1002 22.48 -10.53 -28.32
CA HIS A 1002 23.92 -10.32 -28.27
C HIS A 1002 24.59 -11.40 -27.43
N SER A 1003 25.80 -11.80 -27.81
CA SER A 1003 26.64 -12.73 -27.05
C SER A 1003 28.12 -12.45 -27.31
N VAL A 1004 28.91 -12.34 -26.25
CA VAL A 1004 30.34 -12.03 -26.28
C VAL A 1004 31.07 -12.83 -25.21
N THR A 1005 32.07 -13.61 -25.60
CA THR A 1005 32.92 -14.37 -24.66
C THR A 1005 34.19 -13.59 -24.30
N LEU A 1006 34.37 -13.38 -23.00
CA LEU A 1006 35.56 -12.84 -22.35
C LEU A 1006 36.55 -13.98 -22.06
N SER A 1007 37.84 -13.73 -22.24
CA SER A 1007 38.90 -14.71 -22.01
C SER A 1007 40.20 -14.03 -21.55
N GLY A 1008 41.14 -14.82 -21.03
CA GLY A 1008 42.41 -14.31 -20.49
C GLY A 1008 42.27 -13.61 -19.12
N LEU A 1009 41.20 -13.91 -18.39
CA LEU A 1009 40.94 -13.37 -17.06
C LEU A 1009 41.81 -14.05 -15.99
N SER A 1010 42.10 -13.35 -14.90
CA SER A 1010 42.77 -13.91 -13.72
C SER A 1010 41.77 -14.74 -12.88
N PRO A 1011 42.15 -15.90 -12.30
CA PRO A 1011 41.29 -16.66 -11.39
C PRO A 1011 40.95 -15.91 -10.09
N GLY A 1012 39.83 -16.25 -9.47
CA GLY A 1012 39.41 -15.73 -8.16
C GLY A 1012 39.25 -14.21 -8.07
N THR A 1013 39.12 -13.53 -9.21
CA THR A 1013 39.26 -12.08 -9.36
C THR A 1013 37.91 -11.48 -9.71
N ALA A 1014 37.51 -10.44 -8.98
CA ALA A 1014 36.30 -9.69 -9.27
C ALA A 1014 36.51 -8.79 -10.50
N TYR A 1015 35.63 -8.93 -11.49
CA TYR A 1015 35.56 -8.11 -12.69
C TYR A 1015 34.27 -7.28 -12.71
N GLN A 1016 34.46 -5.99 -12.93
CA GLN A 1016 33.45 -5.02 -13.31
C GLN A 1016 33.26 -5.10 -14.83
N PHE A 1017 32.03 -5.01 -15.32
CA PHE A 1017 31.76 -4.92 -16.75
C PHE A 1017 30.53 -4.08 -17.08
N ARG A 1018 30.47 -3.56 -18.31
CA ARG A 1018 29.24 -3.05 -18.92
C ARG A 1018 29.17 -3.48 -20.37
N VAL A 1019 27.96 -3.56 -20.92
CA VAL A 1019 27.76 -3.76 -22.36
C VAL A 1019 27.52 -2.41 -23.04
N ARG A 1020 28.00 -2.28 -24.28
CA ARG A 1020 27.86 -1.09 -25.10
C ARG A 1020 27.34 -1.47 -26.48
N SER A 1021 26.21 -0.86 -26.86
CA SER A 1021 25.57 -1.11 -28.15
C SER A 1021 25.40 0.19 -28.93
N VAL A 1022 25.75 0.14 -30.20
CA VAL A 1022 25.66 1.24 -31.16
C VAL A 1022 24.66 0.86 -32.23
N ALA A 1023 23.68 1.73 -32.49
CA ALA A 1023 22.77 1.66 -33.62
C ALA A 1023 22.81 3.00 -34.39
N THR A 1024 22.06 3.11 -35.49
CA THR A 1024 22.00 4.33 -36.32
C THR A 1024 21.62 5.59 -35.53
N GLY A 1025 20.86 5.45 -34.44
CA GLY A 1025 20.45 6.55 -33.57
C GLY A 1025 21.41 6.91 -32.41
N GLY A 1026 22.54 6.21 -32.26
CA GLY A 1026 23.54 6.51 -31.24
C GLY A 1026 24.03 5.31 -30.45
N THR A 1027 24.65 5.59 -29.31
CA THR A 1027 25.31 4.59 -28.44
C THR A 1027 24.67 4.56 -27.06
N THR A 1028 24.36 3.37 -26.58
CA THR A 1028 23.90 3.12 -25.21
C THR A 1028 24.91 2.26 -24.47
N ASN A 1029 25.05 2.51 -23.16
CA ASN A 1029 25.81 1.66 -22.23
C ASN A 1029 24.82 1.07 -21.21
N SER A 1030 25.04 -0.17 -20.76
CA SER A 1030 24.36 -0.67 -19.57
C SER A 1030 24.88 -0.02 -18.29
N PRO A 1031 24.14 -0.18 -17.17
CA PRO A 1031 24.74 -0.12 -15.84
C PRO A 1031 25.93 -1.08 -15.70
N ASN A 1032 26.75 -0.87 -14.67
CA ASN A 1032 27.89 -1.72 -14.34
C ASN A 1032 27.43 -3.04 -13.69
N GLY A 1033 27.57 -4.15 -14.41
CA GLY A 1033 27.47 -5.50 -13.87
C GLY A 1033 28.79 -5.95 -13.22
N THR A 1034 28.72 -6.99 -12.39
CA THR A 1034 29.90 -7.59 -11.75
C THR A 1034 29.86 -9.12 -11.88
N PHE A 1035 31.03 -9.75 -12.00
CA PHE A 1035 31.19 -11.19 -11.82
C PHE A 1035 32.58 -11.49 -11.24
N THR A 1036 32.72 -12.59 -10.51
CA THR A 1036 34.02 -13.05 -10.00
C THR A 1036 34.39 -14.33 -10.73
N THR A 1037 35.58 -14.39 -11.34
CA THR A 1037 36.09 -15.64 -11.93
C THR A 1037 36.26 -16.71 -10.87
N ALA A 1038 36.10 -17.98 -11.24
CA ALA A 1038 36.29 -19.08 -10.32
C ALA A 1038 37.73 -19.04 -9.72
N THR A 1039 37.86 -19.27 -8.42
CA THR A 1039 39.17 -19.36 -7.78
C THR A 1039 39.95 -20.55 -8.31
N SER A 1040 41.27 -20.43 -8.44
CA SER A 1040 42.17 -21.59 -8.62
C SER A 1040 42.33 -22.33 -7.29
N GLY A 1041 41.22 -22.79 -6.70
CA GLY A 1041 41.17 -23.25 -5.32
C GLY A 1041 39.78 -23.22 -4.67
N GLY A 1042 38.74 -23.68 -5.39
CA GLY A 1042 37.54 -24.26 -4.76
C GLY A 1042 37.58 -25.75 -5.03
N GLY A 1043 37.76 -26.58 -4.00
CA GLY A 1043 38.09 -27.99 -4.19
C GLY A 1043 36.94 -28.81 -4.76
N THR A 1044 37.12 -29.40 -5.94
CA THR A 1044 36.34 -30.58 -6.34
C THR A 1044 36.55 -31.69 -5.30
N PRO A 1045 35.50 -32.39 -4.86
CA PRO A 1045 35.64 -33.44 -3.85
C PRO A 1045 36.58 -34.53 -4.36
N SER A 1046 37.55 -34.92 -3.54
CA SER A 1046 38.57 -35.91 -3.88
C SER A 1046 38.01 -37.34 -3.77
N ILE A 1047 37.00 -37.64 -4.59
CA ILE A 1047 36.24 -38.89 -4.50
C ILE A 1047 37.15 -40.12 -4.69
N THR A 1048 37.14 -40.99 -3.68
CA THR A 1048 37.80 -42.28 -3.68
C THR A 1048 36.74 -43.38 -3.74
N VAL A 1049 36.77 -44.22 -4.77
CA VAL A 1049 35.81 -45.32 -4.90
C VAL A 1049 36.28 -46.50 -4.06
N ASP A 1050 35.85 -46.53 -2.79
CA ASP A 1050 36.16 -47.58 -1.81
C ASP A 1050 34.91 -48.20 -1.14
N GLY A 1051 33.73 -47.63 -1.38
CA GLY A 1051 32.45 -48.04 -0.80
C GLY A 1051 32.07 -47.26 0.46
N ASN A 1052 32.80 -46.22 0.85
CA ASN A 1052 32.53 -45.39 2.01
C ASN A 1052 32.19 -43.95 1.59
N ALA A 1053 30.90 -43.69 1.39
CA ALA A 1053 30.40 -42.42 0.88
C ALA A 1053 30.44 -41.24 1.89
N GLY A 1054 31.56 -41.05 2.57
CA GLY A 1054 31.85 -39.96 3.51
C GLY A 1054 32.52 -38.75 2.87
N ASP A 1055 33.36 -38.95 1.84
CA ASP A 1055 33.89 -37.88 0.98
C ASP A 1055 32.78 -37.25 0.10
N TRP A 1056 31.78 -38.04 -0.26
CA TRP A 1056 30.50 -37.60 -0.84
C TRP A 1056 29.65 -36.70 0.07
N ALA A 1057 30.06 -36.38 1.29
CA ALA A 1057 29.28 -35.51 2.20
C ALA A 1057 29.03 -34.10 1.65
N ALA A 1058 29.88 -33.62 0.74
CA ALA A 1058 29.72 -32.32 0.05
C ALA A 1058 28.93 -32.41 -1.27
N VAL A 1059 28.45 -33.60 -1.68
CA VAL A 1059 27.82 -33.83 -2.98
C VAL A 1059 26.32 -34.09 -2.82
N THR A 1060 25.52 -33.03 -3.00
CA THR A 1060 24.05 -33.08 -3.00
C THR A 1060 23.53 -34.16 -3.95
N PRO A 1061 22.63 -35.07 -3.52
CA PRO A 1061 22.05 -36.06 -4.40
C PRO A 1061 21.21 -35.45 -5.53
N VAL A 1062 21.39 -35.97 -6.75
CA VAL A 1062 20.60 -35.63 -7.94
C VAL A 1062 19.25 -36.36 -7.97
N LEU A 1063 19.11 -37.43 -7.16
CA LEU A 1063 17.88 -38.19 -6.96
C LEU A 1063 17.76 -38.62 -5.49
N SER A 1064 16.54 -38.68 -4.96
CA SER A 1064 16.25 -39.19 -3.62
C SER A 1064 14.83 -39.78 -3.50
N GLY A 1065 14.58 -40.57 -2.45
CA GLY A 1065 13.23 -40.94 -2.00
C GLY A 1065 12.76 -42.38 -2.26
N GLY A 1066 13.64 -43.33 -2.59
CA GLY A 1066 13.27 -44.75 -2.73
C GLY A 1066 13.48 -45.56 -1.44
N THR A 1067 12.81 -46.72 -1.35
CA THR A 1067 12.79 -47.57 -0.14
C THR A 1067 14.12 -48.27 0.14
N GLY A 1068 14.67 -49.01 -0.83
CA GLY A 1068 16.00 -49.60 -0.75
C GLY A 1068 17.08 -48.77 -1.43
N VAL A 1069 16.72 -47.96 -2.45
CA VAL A 1069 17.60 -46.99 -3.13
C VAL A 1069 17.22 -45.60 -2.64
N GLN A 1070 17.91 -45.09 -1.63
CA GLN A 1070 17.50 -43.87 -0.91
C GLN A 1070 17.95 -42.60 -1.62
N SER A 1071 19.14 -42.59 -2.22
CA SER A 1071 19.63 -41.47 -3.02
C SER A 1071 20.63 -41.88 -4.10
N VAL A 1072 20.77 -41.05 -5.14
CA VAL A 1072 21.85 -41.09 -6.13
C VAL A 1072 22.54 -39.74 -6.16
N SER A 1073 23.87 -39.70 -6.00
CA SER A 1073 24.73 -38.52 -6.09
C SER A 1073 25.68 -38.66 -7.27
N VAL A 1074 26.02 -37.54 -7.91
CA VAL A 1074 26.94 -37.47 -9.05
C VAL A 1074 27.82 -36.24 -8.95
N THR A 1075 29.08 -36.37 -9.35
CA THR A 1075 30.03 -35.25 -9.46
C THR A 1075 31.10 -35.58 -10.52
N SER A 1076 31.89 -34.59 -10.94
CA SER A 1076 33.03 -34.80 -11.82
C SER A 1076 34.24 -33.97 -11.38
N ASN A 1077 35.44 -34.45 -11.67
CA ASN A 1077 36.69 -33.69 -11.57
C ASN A 1077 37.13 -33.11 -12.93
N GLY A 1078 36.29 -33.17 -13.96
CA GLY A 1078 36.59 -32.72 -15.32
C GLY A 1078 37.30 -33.75 -16.21
N THR A 1079 37.69 -34.91 -15.69
CA THR A 1079 38.21 -36.04 -16.49
C THR A 1079 37.44 -37.34 -16.24
N THR A 1080 36.84 -37.47 -15.06
CA THR A 1080 36.12 -38.65 -14.57
C THR A 1080 34.75 -38.25 -14.03
N LEU A 1081 33.70 -38.94 -14.46
CA LEU A 1081 32.38 -38.95 -13.85
C LEU A 1081 32.41 -39.89 -12.64
N TYR A 1082 32.01 -39.40 -11.49
CA TYR A 1082 31.81 -40.21 -10.29
C TYR A 1082 30.30 -40.39 -10.05
N LEU A 1083 29.90 -41.59 -9.67
CA LEU A 1083 28.53 -41.96 -9.32
C LEU A 1083 28.51 -42.59 -7.91
N CYS A 1084 27.52 -42.24 -7.10
CA CYS A 1084 27.26 -42.88 -5.80
C CYS A 1084 25.76 -43.14 -5.61
N VAL A 1085 25.42 -44.27 -5.00
CA VAL A 1085 24.08 -44.60 -4.51
C VAL A 1085 24.14 -44.91 -3.03
N LYS A 1086 23.26 -44.32 -2.23
CA LYS A 1086 23.10 -44.65 -0.81
C LYS A 1086 21.75 -45.35 -0.58
N GLY A 1087 21.69 -46.30 0.34
CA GLY A 1087 20.49 -47.12 0.53
C GLY A 1087 20.66 -48.27 1.51
N THR A 1088 19.90 -49.35 1.30
CA THR A 1088 19.95 -50.57 2.13
C THR A 1088 19.89 -51.85 1.29
N GLY A 1089 20.65 -52.85 1.71
CA GLY A 1089 20.83 -54.13 1.00
C GLY A 1089 21.37 -53.94 -0.42
N LEU A 1090 22.26 -52.97 -0.64
CA LEU A 1090 22.79 -52.62 -1.96
C LEU A 1090 23.84 -53.60 -2.49
N ASN A 1091 24.27 -54.61 -1.72
CA ASN A 1091 25.27 -55.61 -2.15
C ASN A 1091 24.68 -56.69 -3.09
N VAL A 1092 23.86 -56.26 -4.04
CA VAL A 1092 23.16 -57.08 -5.05
C VAL A 1092 23.46 -56.52 -6.44
N LEU A 1093 22.90 -57.12 -7.49
CA LEU A 1093 22.98 -56.57 -8.84
C LEU A 1093 22.49 -55.11 -8.87
N GLY A 1094 23.23 -54.23 -9.53
CA GLY A 1094 22.89 -52.81 -9.66
C GLY A 1094 23.22 -52.30 -11.06
N GLN A 1095 22.30 -51.53 -11.65
CA GLN A 1095 22.46 -50.94 -12.97
C GLN A 1095 22.22 -49.42 -12.91
N PHE A 1096 23.20 -48.63 -13.36
CA PHE A 1096 22.95 -47.26 -13.81
C PHE A 1096 22.65 -47.25 -15.29
N PHE A 1097 21.66 -46.47 -15.72
CA PHE A 1097 21.44 -46.12 -17.13
C PHE A 1097 21.77 -44.64 -17.32
N LEU A 1098 22.62 -44.34 -18.30
CA LEU A 1098 23.09 -42.99 -18.61
C LEU A 1098 22.63 -42.61 -20.04
N ASN A 1099 21.86 -41.54 -20.15
CA ASN A 1099 21.51 -40.89 -21.42
C ASN A 1099 22.43 -39.67 -21.58
N THR A 1100 23.17 -39.61 -22.68
CA THR A 1100 24.26 -38.66 -22.92
C THR A 1100 23.97 -37.68 -24.05
N ASP A 1101 23.01 -38.01 -24.92
CA ASP A 1101 22.54 -37.13 -26.00
C ASP A 1101 21.32 -36.25 -25.62
N ASN A 1102 20.79 -36.40 -24.39
CA ASN A 1102 19.59 -35.72 -23.88
C ASN A 1102 18.27 -36.08 -24.62
N SER A 1103 18.27 -37.12 -25.47
CA SER A 1103 17.13 -37.56 -26.27
C SER A 1103 16.53 -38.87 -25.77
N THR A 1104 15.23 -38.85 -25.49
CA THR A 1104 14.43 -40.02 -25.10
C THR A 1104 13.93 -40.86 -26.29
N ALA A 1105 14.29 -40.47 -27.52
CA ALA A 1105 13.98 -41.19 -28.77
C ALA A 1105 15.12 -42.13 -29.22
N THR A 1106 16.27 -42.04 -28.57
CA THR A 1106 17.52 -42.81 -28.79
C THR A 1106 17.84 -43.65 -27.55
N GLY A 1107 18.85 -44.51 -27.63
CA GLY A 1107 19.27 -45.38 -26.51
C GLY A 1107 18.23 -46.43 -26.07
N TYR A 1108 18.45 -47.02 -24.89
CA TYR A 1108 17.60 -48.07 -24.31
C TYR A 1108 16.55 -47.54 -23.32
N ASN A 1109 15.31 -48.04 -23.46
CA ASN A 1109 14.21 -47.76 -22.54
C ASN A 1109 14.07 -48.89 -21.51
N ALA A 1110 14.59 -48.64 -20.31
CA ALA A 1110 14.74 -49.63 -19.26
C ALA A 1110 13.41 -49.96 -18.57
N ALA A 1111 13.10 -51.25 -18.49
CA ALA A 1111 11.80 -51.80 -18.08
C ALA A 1111 11.36 -51.55 -16.62
N GLY A 1112 12.05 -50.67 -15.89
CA GLY A 1112 11.60 -50.11 -14.62
C GLY A 1112 10.74 -48.83 -14.76
N TRP A 1113 10.91 -48.06 -15.83
CA TRP A 1113 10.30 -46.72 -15.92
C TRP A 1113 9.20 -46.67 -16.98
N THR A 1114 8.10 -45.99 -16.67
CA THR A 1114 7.02 -45.71 -17.64
C THR A 1114 7.38 -44.56 -18.57
N ASN A 1115 8.27 -43.67 -18.12
CA ASN A 1115 8.83 -42.60 -18.92
C ASN A 1115 10.08 -43.16 -19.62
N PRO A 1116 10.30 -42.90 -20.92
CA PRO A 1116 11.46 -43.43 -21.64
C PRO A 1116 12.77 -42.90 -21.03
N SER A 1117 13.72 -43.80 -20.74
CA SER A 1117 15.01 -43.47 -20.15
C SER A 1117 16.07 -43.05 -21.18
N GLY A 1118 15.97 -43.57 -22.42
CA GLY A 1118 16.93 -43.33 -23.49
C GLY A 1118 18.41 -43.61 -23.13
N GLY A 1119 18.69 -44.65 -22.35
CA GLY A 1119 20.04 -44.92 -21.86
C GLY A 1119 20.98 -45.37 -22.99
N ASP A 1120 21.91 -44.51 -23.38
CA ASP A 1120 22.98 -44.81 -24.33
C ASP A 1120 24.01 -45.78 -23.71
N TYR A 1121 24.30 -45.60 -22.42
CA TYR A 1121 25.22 -46.45 -21.67
C TYR A 1121 24.53 -47.11 -20.47
N MET A 1122 24.98 -48.32 -20.14
CA MET A 1122 24.62 -49.02 -18.91
C MET A 1122 25.88 -49.38 -18.13
N LEU A 1123 25.98 -48.97 -16.87
CA LEU A 1123 26.97 -49.50 -15.93
C LEU A 1123 26.29 -50.57 -15.07
N GLU A 1124 26.61 -51.84 -15.32
CA GLU A 1124 26.11 -52.98 -14.54
C GLU A 1124 27.23 -53.51 -13.63
N ASN A 1125 27.06 -53.31 -12.31
CA ASN A 1125 28.13 -53.48 -11.34
C ASN A 1125 29.39 -52.68 -11.80
N ALA A 1126 30.53 -53.35 -11.97
CA ALA A 1126 31.77 -52.74 -12.46
C ALA A 1126 31.89 -52.63 -13.99
N ASN A 1127 30.99 -53.21 -14.79
CA ASN A 1127 31.16 -53.27 -16.25
C ASN A 1127 30.28 -52.23 -16.97
N LEU A 1128 30.91 -51.41 -17.82
CA LEU A 1128 30.23 -50.43 -18.66
C LEU A 1128 29.91 -51.02 -20.04
N TYR A 1129 28.74 -50.70 -20.56
CA TYR A 1129 28.24 -51.12 -21.87
C TYR A 1129 27.66 -49.93 -22.64
N ASP A 1130 27.78 -49.99 -23.97
CA ASP A 1130 27.25 -49.06 -24.97
C ASP A 1130 26.06 -49.69 -25.72
N HIS A 1131 25.03 -48.91 -26.06
CA HIS A 1131 23.78 -49.42 -26.63
C HIS A 1131 23.84 -49.58 -28.15
N GLY A 1132 23.54 -50.79 -28.63
CA GLY A 1132 23.52 -51.13 -30.06
C GLY A 1132 22.35 -50.55 -30.86
N GLY A 1133 21.73 -49.45 -30.41
CA GLY A 1133 20.68 -48.69 -31.11
C GLY A 1133 19.30 -49.36 -31.24
N SER A 1134 19.12 -50.62 -30.79
CA SER A 1134 17.80 -51.26 -30.72
C SER A 1134 17.78 -52.46 -29.75
N GLY A 1135 16.62 -52.66 -29.10
CA GLY A 1135 16.37 -53.81 -28.21
C GLY A 1135 17.32 -53.91 -27.02
N TRP A 1136 17.48 -55.12 -26.48
CA TRP A 1136 18.50 -55.44 -25.47
C TRP A 1136 19.82 -55.80 -26.18
N SER A 1137 20.52 -54.78 -26.68
CA SER A 1137 21.79 -54.92 -27.41
C SER A 1137 22.84 -54.05 -26.73
N TRP A 1138 23.83 -54.69 -26.10
CA TRP A 1138 24.80 -54.03 -25.23
C TRP A 1138 26.22 -54.48 -25.56
N THR A 1139 27.08 -53.53 -25.95
CA THR A 1139 28.49 -53.78 -26.29
C THR A 1139 29.38 -53.42 -25.09
N PRO A 1140 30.16 -54.36 -24.53
CA PRO A 1140 31.00 -54.07 -23.36
C PRO A 1140 32.16 -53.12 -23.72
N LEU A 1141 32.26 -52.01 -23.01
CA LEU A 1141 33.37 -51.06 -23.10
C LEU A 1141 34.51 -51.37 -22.11
N GLY A 1142 34.21 -52.11 -21.03
CA GLY A 1142 35.21 -52.62 -20.09
C GLY A 1142 34.83 -52.40 -18.63
N ALA A 1143 35.74 -52.78 -17.73
CA ALA A 1143 35.59 -52.59 -16.30
C ALA A 1143 35.98 -51.16 -15.89
N MET A 1144 35.12 -50.55 -15.08
CA MET A 1144 35.28 -49.25 -14.44
C MET A 1144 35.72 -49.44 -12.98
N THR A 1145 36.30 -48.40 -12.36
CA THR A 1145 36.57 -48.44 -10.91
C THR A 1145 35.23 -48.45 -10.18
N PHE A 1146 34.99 -49.47 -9.36
CA PHE A 1146 33.68 -49.72 -8.74
C PHE A 1146 33.85 -50.35 -7.36
N ALA A 1147 33.05 -49.91 -6.39
CA ALA A 1147 32.99 -50.45 -5.04
C ALA A 1147 31.53 -50.55 -4.57
N ARG A 1148 31.21 -51.54 -3.73
CA ARG A 1148 29.90 -51.60 -3.06
C ARG A 1148 29.94 -52.37 -1.75
N ASN A 1149 28.94 -52.10 -0.93
CA ASN A 1149 28.54 -52.89 0.24
C ASN A 1149 27.01 -52.80 0.38
N ASP A 1150 26.45 -53.10 1.56
CA ASP A 1150 25.01 -53.09 1.77
C ASP A 1150 24.37 -51.70 1.89
N THR A 1151 25.15 -50.62 2.05
CA THR A 1151 24.63 -49.25 2.20
C THR A 1151 25.08 -48.29 1.11
N VAL A 1152 26.16 -48.60 0.38
CA VAL A 1152 26.78 -47.76 -0.64
C VAL A 1152 27.11 -48.55 -1.91
N VAL A 1153 26.92 -47.92 -3.07
CA VAL A 1153 27.51 -48.31 -4.36
C VAL A 1153 28.19 -47.10 -4.95
N GLU A 1154 29.43 -47.24 -5.42
CA GLU A 1154 30.24 -46.17 -6.00
C GLU A 1154 30.89 -46.62 -7.31
N ALA A 1155 31.03 -45.68 -8.25
CA ALA A 1155 31.70 -45.91 -9.53
C ALA A 1155 32.44 -44.66 -10.01
N ALA A 1156 33.49 -44.87 -10.80
CA ALA A 1156 34.21 -43.82 -11.52
C ALA A 1156 34.42 -44.22 -12.99
N ILE A 1157 33.90 -43.40 -13.91
CA ILE A 1157 33.88 -43.61 -15.37
C ILE A 1157 34.63 -42.44 -16.03
N PRO A 1158 35.66 -42.66 -16.86
CA PRO A 1158 36.30 -41.57 -17.62
C PRO A 1158 35.31 -40.89 -18.58
N LEU A 1159 35.27 -39.56 -18.61
CA LEU A 1159 34.31 -38.81 -19.46
C LEU A 1159 34.49 -39.12 -20.95
N SER A 1160 35.73 -39.32 -21.38
CA SER A 1160 36.09 -39.71 -22.75
C SER A 1160 35.51 -41.07 -23.16
N THR A 1161 35.22 -41.98 -22.22
CA THR A 1161 34.56 -43.27 -22.49
C THR A 1161 33.07 -43.11 -22.78
N LEU A 1162 32.45 -42.01 -22.30
CA LEU A 1162 31.04 -41.66 -22.55
C LEU A 1162 30.88 -40.64 -23.69
N GLY A 1163 31.96 -40.25 -24.37
CA GLY A 1163 31.96 -39.16 -25.35
C GLY A 1163 31.76 -37.75 -24.76
N LEU A 1164 31.83 -37.60 -23.44
CA LEU A 1164 31.54 -36.37 -22.70
C LEU A 1164 32.80 -35.51 -22.44
N ALA A 1165 32.57 -34.23 -22.16
CA ALA A 1165 33.57 -33.24 -21.79
C ALA A 1165 33.08 -32.41 -20.58
N PRO A 1166 33.94 -31.64 -19.90
CA PRO A 1166 33.51 -30.68 -18.88
C PRO A 1166 32.43 -29.72 -19.40
N GLY A 1167 31.40 -29.46 -18.61
CA GLY A 1167 30.23 -28.67 -18.99
C GLY A 1167 29.22 -29.39 -19.89
N ALA A 1168 29.45 -30.65 -20.28
CA ALA A 1168 28.46 -31.45 -20.99
C ALA A 1168 27.29 -31.84 -20.08
N GLN A 1169 26.16 -32.23 -20.69
CA GLN A 1169 24.96 -32.62 -19.97
C GLN A 1169 24.63 -34.10 -20.18
N LEU A 1170 24.06 -34.75 -19.16
CA LEU A 1170 23.55 -36.12 -19.23
C LEU A 1170 22.34 -36.31 -18.31
N ARG A 1171 21.58 -37.38 -18.50
CA ARG A 1171 20.53 -37.85 -17.59
C ARG A 1171 20.84 -39.25 -17.08
N LEU A 1172 20.36 -39.58 -15.88
CA LEU A 1172 20.55 -40.92 -15.33
C LEU A 1172 19.42 -41.42 -14.42
N GLY A 1173 19.40 -42.73 -14.25
CA GLY A 1173 18.66 -43.44 -13.21
C GLY A 1173 19.41 -44.69 -12.77
N TYR A 1174 19.06 -45.20 -11.60
CA TYR A 1174 19.63 -46.41 -11.01
C TYR A 1174 18.52 -47.39 -10.59
N ILE A 1175 18.69 -48.68 -10.91
CA ILE A 1175 17.80 -49.76 -10.51
C ILE A 1175 18.56 -50.86 -9.76
N LYS A 1176 18.01 -51.28 -8.63
CA LYS A 1176 18.53 -52.36 -7.78
C LYS A 1176 17.89 -53.68 -8.18
N ASN A 1177 18.73 -54.63 -8.59
CA ASN A 1177 18.40 -56.03 -8.87
C ASN A 1177 17.17 -56.25 -9.77
N ASN A 1178 16.96 -55.34 -10.73
CA ASN A 1178 15.79 -55.33 -11.64
C ASN A 1178 14.43 -55.32 -10.92
N THR A 1179 14.37 -54.79 -9.70
CA THR A 1179 13.17 -54.74 -8.84
C THR A 1179 12.46 -53.39 -8.89
N THR A 1180 11.46 -53.19 -8.03
CA THR A 1180 10.82 -51.89 -7.75
C THR A 1180 11.69 -50.89 -6.99
N ASP A 1181 12.80 -51.31 -6.38
CA ASP A 1181 13.77 -50.39 -5.75
C ASP A 1181 14.59 -49.69 -6.84
N ARG A 1182 14.22 -48.45 -7.18
CA ARG A 1182 14.89 -47.64 -8.21
C ARG A 1182 14.68 -46.14 -7.99
N LEU A 1183 15.60 -45.35 -8.52
CA LEU A 1183 15.48 -43.89 -8.63
C LEU A 1183 15.77 -43.44 -10.08
N PRO A 1184 14.96 -42.55 -10.68
CA PRO A 1184 13.73 -41.95 -10.13
C PRO A 1184 12.62 -42.99 -9.90
N THR A 1185 11.51 -42.58 -9.31
CA THR A 1185 10.31 -43.43 -9.12
C THR A 1185 9.77 -43.94 -10.47
N PRO A 1186 8.89 -44.97 -10.51
CA PRO A 1186 8.48 -45.60 -11.77
C PRO A 1186 7.89 -44.65 -12.84
N SER A 1187 7.24 -43.56 -12.42
CA SER A 1187 6.69 -42.50 -13.27
C SER A 1187 7.53 -41.23 -13.35
N GLY A 1188 8.73 -41.23 -12.74
CA GLY A 1188 9.66 -40.11 -12.77
C GLY A 1188 10.57 -40.16 -14.01
N THR A 1189 10.98 -38.97 -14.47
CA THR A 1189 11.92 -38.80 -15.58
C THR A 1189 13.35 -38.67 -15.07
N PHE A 1190 14.33 -39.17 -15.83
CA PHE A 1190 15.75 -39.01 -15.47
C PHE A 1190 16.12 -37.51 -15.46
N PRO A 1191 16.67 -36.96 -14.36
CA PRO A 1191 17.01 -35.54 -14.26
C PRO A 1191 18.17 -35.18 -15.19
N LEU A 1192 18.18 -33.95 -15.69
CA LEU A 1192 19.27 -33.42 -16.50
C LEU A 1192 20.34 -32.82 -15.58
N ILE A 1193 21.57 -33.27 -15.74
CA ILE A 1193 22.73 -32.95 -14.91
C ILE A 1193 23.80 -32.33 -15.82
N THR A 1194 24.51 -31.32 -15.35
CA THR A 1194 25.66 -30.70 -16.05
C THR A 1194 26.93 -31.03 -15.27
N LEU A 1195 28.03 -31.37 -15.96
CA LEU A 1195 29.27 -31.91 -15.37
C LEU A 1195 30.39 -30.89 -15.15
#